data_AF-A0A419KKJ2-F1
#
_entry.id   AF-A0A419KKJ2-F1
#
_cell.length_a   1.000
_cell.length_b   1.000
_cell.length_c   1.000
_cell.angle_alpha   90.00
_cell.angle_beta   90.00
_cell.angle_gamma   90.00
#
_symmetry.space_group_name_H-M   'P 1'
#
loop_
_entity.id
_entity.type
_entity.pdbx_description
1 polymer ?
#
loop_
_entity_poly.entity_id
_entity_poly.type
_entity_poly.pdbx_seq_one_letter_code
_entity_poly.pdbx_strand_id
1 'polypeptide(L)'
;MERAPSGRLVIRRRWIWLLLIPVLILALLQTLVTWLSWSILETLYKVKAGLDWFDIKFYHNYTFLVGAFFALLTINPFLGRSDIYELWETFKWLSRIERVPTTELPTFSFKARKIYWGIWQLVKWLIAFVIVTSINGVPFFGVVTPLFCMALSGVGDWSLIPRVFLLPMIPASSSELISLMPTMEVEYRLIYVVLTSALAVVIVRMCLKLIKHFMRERQNVWVRDIFVILSCVTAAIILGAPYWTMDITTPFSYIICVVLMVSFIFASFFAHYIGFGGLPLAKRKRTIILAVALSLIAVLAINAAVIAGYRLNWNNNWIEYEWKPLTERQIAVTRWAAGIQHIQRLPLSALPQGNITETLMLVRQWDAHAAYTKMINRIGSNWMTLADSDIIYVNGKEYWAAPTTILYPSTDWISLHLIYTHTSRIIVIDSHSGEYINVTGVFGVKKEPKIYYGEGFGNPVYVRVKGFNEVENVSYTGEPDYVLSGWERIIWFLLHGQLGFAFSPPQESIEMLCKRDVLERVNEILIYGLKVDPDAYLVSDGERIYYAVQVYVDYPLHSGFAASHYLRYFAVVLVDVENGEIKGYVIGGSDGFLLDFYREYYKDWKPITDPSADWLRPQLRYPEALLGKHDSPGQLDVDFVYHVDDPFAWRSGSEFYERPPQTEVHYILLVDGNETRFVGIQ
;
A
#
# COMPACT_ATOMS: atom_id res chain seq x y z
N MET A 1 -63.44 29.18 -21.89
CA MET A 1 -62.16 29.54 -22.52
C MET A 1 -61.02 28.95 -21.70
N GLU A 2 -60.34 28.01 -22.35
CA GLU A 2 -59.00 27.44 -22.11
C GLU A 2 -58.51 27.04 -20.71
N ARG A 3 -58.54 25.71 -20.47
CA ARG A 3 -57.63 24.99 -19.56
C ARG A 3 -56.22 25.00 -20.15
N ALA A 4 -55.27 25.64 -19.48
CA ALA A 4 -53.84 25.43 -19.71
C ALA A 4 -53.43 24.03 -19.19
N PRO A 5 -52.55 23.28 -19.90
CA PRO A 5 -52.38 21.85 -19.66
C PRO A 5 -51.46 21.54 -18.47
N SER A 6 -51.86 20.55 -17.68
CA SER A 6 -51.10 19.87 -16.61
C SER A 6 -49.87 19.05 -17.12
N GLY A 7 -49.43 19.27 -18.35
CA GLY A 7 -48.38 18.48 -19.03
C GLY A 7 -46.96 18.70 -18.51
N ARG A 8 -46.64 19.84 -17.87
CA ARG A 8 -45.25 20.14 -17.46
C ARG A 8 -44.74 19.31 -16.28
N LEU A 9 -45.61 18.77 -15.42
CA LEU A 9 -45.21 17.95 -14.27
C LEU A 9 -45.01 16.47 -14.62
N VAL A 10 -45.79 15.93 -15.56
CA VAL A 10 -45.67 14.53 -16.01
C VAL A 10 -44.42 14.31 -16.87
N ILE A 11 -44.09 15.30 -17.71
CA ILE A 11 -42.88 15.27 -18.56
C ILE A 11 -41.63 15.22 -17.67
N ARG A 12 -41.53 16.09 -16.66
CA ARG A 12 -40.35 16.17 -15.77
C ARG A 12 -40.04 14.88 -14.99
N ARG A 13 -41.06 14.07 -14.68
CA ARG A 13 -40.90 12.79 -13.98
C ARG A 13 -40.39 11.68 -14.89
N ARG A 14 -40.71 11.70 -16.20
CA ARG A 14 -40.20 10.74 -17.20
C ARG A 14 -38.72 10.99 -17.55
N TRP A 15 -38.28 12.25 -17.59
CA TRP A 15 -36.87 12.61 -17.80
C TRP A 15 -35.94 12.05 -16.70
N ILE A 16 -36.40 12.01 -15.46
CA ILE A 16 -35.64 11.43 -14.34
C ILE A 16 -35.44 9.93 -14.54
N TRP A 17 -36.47 9.19 -14.98
CA TRP A 17 -36.35 7.75 -15.28
C TRP A 17 -35.52 7.48 -16.53
N LEU A 18 -35.60 8.32 -17.56
CA LEU A 18 -34.74 8.24 -18.75
C LEU A 18 -33.26 8.42 -18.41
N LEU A 19 -32.92 9.17 -17.36
CA LEU A 19 -31.54 9.31 -16.86
C LEU A 19 -31.16 8.20 -15.86
N LEU A 20 -32.08 7.73 -15.02
CA LEU A 20 -31.82 6.69 -14.02
C LEU A 20 -31.64 5.29 -14.62
N ILE A 21 -32.40 4.94 -15.65
CA ILE A 21 -32.35 3.59 -16.25
C ILE A 21 -30.95 3.29 -16.83
N PRO A 22 -30.32 4.16 -17.63
CA PRO A 22 -28.95 3.95 -18.08
C PRO A 22 -27.96 3.82 -16.93
N VAL A 23 -28.10 4.64 -15.87
CA VAL A 23 -27.24 4.57 -14.68
C VAL A 23 -27.38 3.22 -13.97
N LEU A 24 -28.61 2.71 -13.82
CA LEU A 24 -28.86 1.41 -13.22
C LEU A 24 -28.32 0.25 -14.07
N ILE A 25 -28.46 0.33 -15.40
CA ILE A 25 -27.90 -0.67 -16.32
C ILE A 25 -26.37 -0.67 -16.25
N LEU A 26 -25.74 0.51 -16.26
CA LEU A 26 -24.30 0.64 -16.12
C LEU A 26 -23.81 0.10 -14.77
N ALA A 27 -24.53 0.39 -13.68
CA ALA A 27 -24.21 -0.14 -12.36
C ALA A 27 -24.33 -1.68 -12.30
N LEU A 28 -25.38 -2.24 -12.92
CA LEU A 28 -25.56 -3.69 -13.00
C LEU A 28 -24.45 -4.35 -13.82
N LEU A 29 -24.13 -3.80 -14.99
CA LEU A 29 -23.03 -4.28 -15.83
C LEU A 29 -21.70 -4.21 -15.07
N GLN A 30 -21.39 -3.08 -14.44
CA GLN A 30 -20.18 -2.94 -13.63
C GLN A 30 -20.11 -3.99 -12.51
N THR A 31 -21.23 -4.28 -11.86
CA THR A 31 -21.30 -5.31 -10.80
C THR A 31 -21.02 -6.70 -11.37
N LEU A 32 -21.62 -7.06 -12.51
CA LEU A 32 -21.39 -8.35 -13.17
C LEU A 32 -19.95 -8.50 -13.65
N VAL A 33 -19.36 -7.43 -14.17
CA VAL A 33 -17.95 -7.42 -14.62
C VAL A 33 -17.00 -7.57 -13.45
N THR A 34 -17.26 -6.85 -12.36
CA THR A 34 -16.45 -6.95 -11.13
C THR A 34 -16.55 -8.36 -10.54
N TRP A 35 -17.76 -8.91 -10.46
CA TRP A 35 -18.00 -10.28 -10.02
C TRP A 35 -17.26 -11.30 -10.88
N LEU A 36 -17.34 -11.18 -12.21
CA LEU A 36 -16.65 -12.08 -13.14
C LEU A 36 -15.12 -12.01 -12.95
N SER A 37 -14.57 -10.81 -12.79
CA SER A 37 -13.14 -10.62 -12.51
C SER A 37 -12.72 -11.32 -11.22
N TRP A 38 -13.51 -11.16 -10.14
CA TRP A 38 -13.26 -11.84 -8.87
C TRP A 38 -13.35 -13.36 -9.00
N SER A 39 -14.35 -13.89 -9.71
CA SER A 39 -14.49 -15.34 -9.95
C SER A 39 -13.32 -15.93 -10.72
N ILE A 40 -12.79 -15.19 -11.71
CA ILE A 40 -11.61 -15.61 -12.48
C ILE A 40 -10.39 -15.72 -11.57
N LEU A 41 -10.11 -14.67 -10.78
CA LEU A 41 -8.94 -14.65 -9.89
C LEU A 41 -9.06 -15.69 -8.77
N GLU A 42 -10.25 -15.81 -8.17
CA GLU A 42 -10.52 -16.79 -7.13
C GLU A 42 -10.30 -18.23 -7.62
N THR A 43 -10.83 -18.57 -8.79
CA THR A 43 -10.65 -19.90 -9.37
C THR A 43 -9.19 -20.14 -9.76
N LEU A 44 -8.52 -19.16 -10.36
CA LEU A 44 -7.11 -19.25 -10.74
C LEU A 44 -6.24 -19.56 -9.53
N TYR A 45 -6.31 -18.75 -8.47
CA TYR A 45 -5.39 -18.92 -7.32
C TYR A 45 -5.75 -20.12 -6.46
N LYS A 46 -7.03 -20.50 -6.41
CA LYS A 46 -7.44 -21.74 -5.75
C LYS A 46 -6.86 -22.97 -6.43
N VAL A 47 -6.86 -23.00 -7.77
CA VAL A 47 -6.33 -24.14 -8.55
C VAL A 47 -4.80 -24.11 -8.62
N LYS A 48 -4.20 -22.94 -8.87
CA LYS A 48 -2.77 -22.81 -9.15
C LYS A 48 -1.89 -22.63 -7.92
N ALA A 49 -2.43 -22.08 -6.83
CA ALA A 49 -1.68 -21.79 -5.61
C ALA A 49 -2.26 -22.48 -4.37
N GLY A 50 -3.48 -23.05 -4.45
CA GLY A 50 -4.20 -23.54 -3.27
C GLY A 50 -4.66 -22.43 -2.32
N LEU A 51 -4.73 -21.19 -2.80
CA LEU A 51 -5.03 -20.00 -1.99
C LEU A 51 -6.45 -19.47 -2.27
N ASP A 52 -7.12 -18.97 -1.23
CA ASP A 52 -8.37 -18.21 -1.34
C ASP A 52 -8.03 -16.74 -1.60
N TRP A 53 -8.14 -16.31 -2.85
CA TRP A 53 -7.71 -14.97 -3.27
C TRP A 53 -8.63 -13.89 -2.71
N PHE A 54 -9.93 -14.18 -2.65
CA PHE A 54 -10.93 -13.25 -2.13
C PHE A 54 -10.66 -12.96 -0.65
N ASP A 55 -10.44 -14.00 0.15
CA ASP A 55 -10.09 -13.86 1.56
C ASP A 55 -8.76 -13.12 1.73
N ILE A 56 -7.74 -13.42 0.92
CA ILE A 56 -6.46 -12.71 0.97
C ILE A 56 -6.63 -11.21 0.68
N LYS A 57 -7.37 -10.83 -0.37
CA LYS A 57 -7.49 -9.42 -0.78
C LYS A 57 -8.42 -8.60 0.10
N PHE A 58 -9.45 -9.23 0.66
CA PHE A 58 -10.42 -8.56 1.54
C PHE A 58 -10.20 -8.86 3.02
N TYR A 59 -9.02 -9.39 3.36
CA TYR A 59 -8.58 -9.70 4.72
C TYR A 59 -9.62 -10.54 5.47
N HIS A 60 -9.98 -11.71 4.97
CA HIS A 60 -11.02 -12.59 5.53
C HIS A 60 -12.34 -11.85 5.84
N ASN A 61 -12.78 -11.01 4.90
CA ASN A 61 -13.95 -10.13 5.00
C ASN A 61 -13.85 -8.96 6.01
N TYR A 62 -12.71 -8.77 6.69
CA TYR A 62 -12.52 -7.64 7.59
C TYR A 62 -12.62 -6.30 6.87
N THR A 63 -12.28 -6.22 5.57
CA THR A 63 -12.50 -4.99 4.77
C THR A 63 -13.95 -4.53 4.85
N PHE A 64 -14.91 -5.44 4.71
CA PHE A 64 -16.33 -5.10 4.74
C PHE A 64 -16.80 -4.75 6.14
N LEU A 65 -16.30 -5.44 7.18
CA LEU A 65 -16.64 -5.14 8.57
C LEU A 65 -16.12 -3.75 9.00
N VAL A 66 -14.86 -3.46 8.72
CA VAL A 66 -14.22 -2.16 8.97
C VAL A 66 -14.93 -1.07 8.17
N GLY A 67 -15.22 -1.33 6.90
CA GLY A 67 -16.00 -0.45 6.03
C GLY A 67 -17.37 -0.10 6.61
N ALA A 68 -18.11 -1.12 7.05
CA ALA A 68 -19.43 -0.94 7.66
C ALA A 68 -19.35 -0.11 8.96
N PHE A 69 -18.35 -0.38 9.80
CA PHE A 69 -18.14 0.34 11.06
C PHE A 69 -17.82 1.82 10.84
N PHE A 70 -16.84 2.15 10.00
CA PHE A 70 -16.49 3.55 9.72
C PHE A 70 -17.63 4.30 9.01
N ALA A 71 -18.39 3.62 8.15
CA ALA A 71 -19.55 4.23 7.50
C ALA A 71 -20.63 4.66 8.51
N LEU A 72 -20.76 4.00 9.67
CA LEU A 72 -21.69 4.41 10.73
C LEU A 72 -21.38 5.81 11.28
N LEU A 73 -20.12 6.25 11.27
CA LEU A 73 -19.75 7.59 11.73
C LEU A 73 -20.47 8.68 10.92
N THR A 74 -20.78 8.42 9.65
CA THR A 74 -21.46 9.39 8.77
C THR A 74 -22.94 9.60 9.10
N ILE A 75 -23.57 8.65 9.81
CA ILE A 75 -24.99 8.69 10.16
C ILE A 75 -25.24 9.80 11.20
N ASN A 76 -26.21 10.66 10.94
CA ASN A 76 -26.60 11.69 11.91
C ASN A 76 -27.36 11.01 13.08
N PRO A 77 -26.94 11.17 14.35
CA PRO A 77 -27.60 10.53 15.48
C PRO A 77 -28.99 11.11 15.81
N PHE A 78 -29.31 12.33 15.34
CA PHE A 78 -30.59 12.97 15.61
C PHE A 78 -31.65 12.61 14.56
N LEU A 79 -32.64 11.82 14.98
CA LEU A 79 -33.78 11.41 14.16
C LEU A 79 -34.51 12.63 13.56
N GLY A 80 -34.64 12.64 12.23
CA GLY A 80 -35.41 13.65 11.50
C GLY A 80 -34.67 14.96 11.20
N ARG A 81 -33.38 15.09 11.54
CA ARG A 81 -32.53 16.23 11.15
C ARG A 81 -31.45 15.81 10.15
N SER A 82 -31.23 16.65 9.13
CA SER A 82 -30.18 16.45 8.12
C SER A 82 -29.47 17.78 7.86
N ASP A 83 -28.17 17.83 8.15
CA ASP A 83 -27.38 19.07 8.02
C ASP A 83 -27.37 19.61 6.58
N ILE A 84 -27.44 18.72 5.58
CA ILE A 84 -27.52 19.06 4.15
C ILE A 84 -28.88 19.64 3.79
N TYR A 85 -29.95 19.09 4.38
CA TYR A 85 -31.30 19.62 4.17
C TYR A 85 -31.45 21.01 4.78
N GLU A 86 -30.91 21.21 5.99
CA GLU A 86 -30.87 22.52 6.64
C GLU A 86 -30.04 23.54 5.85
N LEU A 87 -28.93 23.10 5.24
CA LEU A 87 -28.11 23.95 4.34
C LEU A 87 -28.88 24.33 3.07
N TRP A 88 -29.57 23.37 2.45
CA TRP A 88 -30.39 23.61 1.26
C TRP A 88 -31.55 24.57 1.54
N GLU A 89 -32.22 24.44 2.69
CA GLU A 89 -33.23 25.41 3.14
C GLU A 89 -32.60 26.81 3.32
N THR A 90 -31.33 26.89 3.73
CA THR A 90 -30.60 28.15 3.89
C THR A 90 -30.30 28.81 2.55
N PHE A 91 -29.79 28.06 1.57
CA PHE A 91 -29.58 28.58 0.20
C PHE A 91 -30.89 29.00 -0.47
N LYS A 92 -31.97 28.22 -0.29
CA LYS A 92 -33.29 28.60 -0.81
C LYS A 92 -33.80 29.90 -0.20
N TRP A 93 -33.62 30.09 1.09
CA TRP A 93 -33.98 31.34 1.75
C TRP A 93 -33.14 32.50 1.23
N LEU A 94 -31.82 32.35 1.09
CA LEU A 94 -30.93 33.38 0.53
C LEU A 94 -31.36 33.79 -0.89
N SER A 95 -31.65 32.81 -1.75
CA SER A 95 -32.13 33.06 -3.12
C SER A 95 -33.50 33.77 -3.20
N ARG A 96 -34.22 33.86 -2.07
CA ARG A 96 -35.51 34.55 -1.96
C ARG A 96 -35.41 35.92 -1.27
N ILE A 97 -34.30 36.28 -0.61
CA ILE A 97 -34.15 37.61 0.00
C ILE A 97 -34.23 38.72 -1.08
N GLU A 98 -33.85 38.42 -2.33
CA GLU A 98 -34.00 39.33 -3.47
C GLU A 98 -35.41 39.34 -4.08
N ARG A 99 -36.34 38.47 -3.66
CA ARG A 99 -37.70 38.37 -4.22
C ARG A 99 -38.75 38.27 -3.12
N VAL A 100 -39.43 39.40 -2.85
CA VAL A 100 -40.66 39.64 -2.06
C VAL A 100 -41.19 38.48 -1.19
N PRO A 101 -41.46 38.69 0.12
CA PRO A 101 -41.68 37.60 1.07
C PRO A 101 -43.16 37.20 1.17
N THR A 102 -43.62 36.20 0.41
CA THR A 102 -44.89 35.52 0.73
C THR A 102 -44.90 34.09 0.19
N THR A 103 -44.65 33.13 1.09
CA THR A 103 -45.24 31.79 1.19
C THR A 103 -44.36 30.94 2.10
N GLU A 104 -44.92 30.53 3.24
CA GLU A 104 -44.30 29.54 4.13
C GLU A 104 -43.90 28.31 3.30
N LEU A 105 -42.68 27.81 3.55
CA LEU A 105 -42.20 26.60 2.89
C LEU A 105 -43.16 25.45 3.23
N PRO A 106 -43.58 24.61 2.25
CA PRO A 106 -44.35 23.42 2.57
C PRO A 106 -43.48 22.52 3.47
N THR A 107 -43.79 22.50 4.76
CA THR A 107 -43.15 21.61 5.72
C THR A 107 -43.68 20.21 5.49
N PHE A 108 -42.80 19.26 5.17
CA PHE A 108 -43.16 17.85 5.09
C PHE A 108 -43.80 17.38 6.40
N SER A 109 -44.78 16.48 6.32
CA SER A 109 -45.34 15.86 7.52
C SER A 109 -44.24 15.17 8.33
N PHE A 110 -44.40 15.11 9.65
CA PHE A 110 -43.40 14.51 10.55
C PHE A 110 -43.06 13.05 10.17
N LYS A 111 -44.04 12.28 9.71
CA LYS A 111 -43.84 10.92 9.18
C LYS A 111 -43.00 10.92 7.90
N ALA A 112 -43.29 11.81 6.95
CA ALA A 112 -42.51 11.93 5.72
C ALA A 112 -41.06 12.35 6.01
N ARG A 113 -40.84 13.30 6.94
CA ARG A 113 -39.50 13.74 7.35
C ARG A 113 -38.66 12.59 7.95
N LYS A 114 -39.28 11.69 8.72
CA LYS A 114 -38.60 10.48 9.24
C LYS A 114 -38.21 9.49 8.13
N ILE A 115 -39.10 9.25 7.16
CA ILE A 115 -38.84 8.33 6.05
C ILE A 115 -37.72 8.89 5.15
N TYR A 116 -37.81 10.17 4.76
CA TYR A 116 -36.76 10.81 3.97
C TYR A 116 -35.43 10.87 4.71
N TRP A 117 -35.45 11.09 6.03
CA TRP A 117 -34.26 11.01 6.86
C TRP A 117 -33.64 9.61 6.81
N GLY A 118 -34.43 8.55 7.00
CA GLY A 118 -33.94 7.17 6.99
C GLY A 118 -33.32 6.78 5.64
N ILE A 119 -34.01 7.09 4.53
CA ILE A 119 -33.49 6.88 3.18
C ILE A 119 -32.18 7.64 2.99
N TRP A 120 -32.11 8.89 3.45
CA TRP A 120 -30.90 9.70 3.27
C TRP A 120 -29.72 9.21 4.12
N GLN A 121 -29.94 8.75 5.35
CA GLN A 121 -28.88 8.14 6.14
C GLN A 121 -28.37 6.84 5.50
N LEU A 122 -29.28 6.03 4.94
CA LEU A 122 -28.90 4.81 4.21
C LEU A 122 -28.04 5.15 2.98
N VAL A 123 -28.40 6.18 2.21
CA VAL A 123 -27.61 6.63 1.05
C VAL A 123 -26.22 7.12 1.49
N LYS A 124 -26.12 7.92 2.56
CA LYS A 124 -24.81 8.35 3.08
C LYS A 124 -23.95 7.19 3.53
N TRP A 125 -24.56 6.28 4.30
CA TRP A 125 -23.88 5.10 4.79
C TRP A 125 -23.39 4.24 3.63
N LEU A 126 -24.21 4.01 2.60
CA LEU A 126 -23.83 3.23 1.42
C LEU A 126 -22.68 3.88 0.65
N ILE A 127 -22.73 5.19 0.44
CA ILE A 127 -21.64 5.93 -0.22
C ILE A 127 -20.35 5.83 0.60
N ALA A 128 -20.42 6.04 1.91
CA ALA A 128 -19.26 5.95 2.79
C ALA A 128 -18.71 4.52 2.84
N PHE A 129 -19.58 3.51 2.92
CA PHE A 129 -19.22 2.10 2.88
C PHE A 129 -18.44 1.78 1.61
N VAL A 130 -19.00 2.10 0.44
CA VAL A 130 -18.37 1.84 -0.87
C VAL A 130 -17.00 2.52 -0.97
N ILE A 131 -16.86 3.77 -0.50
CA ILE A 131 -15.59 4.50 -0.50
C ILE A 131 -14.57 3.84 0.42
N VAL A 132 -14.96 3.48 1.64
CA VAL A 132 -14.03 2.90 2.63
C VAL A 132 -13.59 1.49 2.21
N THR A 133 -14.51 0.68 1.68
CA THR A 133 -14.18 -0.67 1.20
C THR A 133 -13.34 -0.65 -0.07
N SER A 134 -13.55 0.31 -0.98
CA SER A 134 -12.79 0.36 -2.23
C SER A 134 -11.32 0.75 -2.04
N ILE A 135 -10.99 1.46 -0.96
CA ILE A 135 -9.62 1.85 -0.61
C ILE A 135 -9.02 1.02 0.54
N ASN A 136 -9.73 0.00 1.04
CA ASN A 136 -9.35 -0.78 2.23
C ASN A 136 -9.00 0.09 3.45
N GLY A 137 -9.66 1.23 3.61
CA GLY A 137 -9.22 2.25 4.54
C GLY A 137 -10.08 3.51 4.58
N VAL A 138 -9.63 4.50 5.34
CA VAL A 138 -10.36 5.76 5.52
C VAL A 138 -9.68 6.86 4.71
N PRO A 139 -10.42 7.70 3.96
CA PRO A 139 -9.82 8.81 3.22
C PRO A 139 -8.90 9.65 4.12
N PHE A 140 -7.74 10.05 3.59
CA PHE A 140 -6.67 10.80 4.28
C PHE A 140 -5.88 10.04 5.35
N PHE A 141 -6.35 8.88 5.81
CA PHE A 141 -5.66 8.05 6.82
C PHE A 141 -4.97 6.80 6.23
N GLY A 142 -5.16 6.56 4.94
CA GLY A 142 -4.54 5.45 4.21
C GLY A 142 -5.27 4.13 4.44
N VAL A 143 -4.54 3.03 4.28
CA VAL A 143 -5.07 1.66 4.39
C VAL A 143 -5.21 1.27 5.87
N VAL A 144 -6.42 0.88 6.29
CA VAL A 144 -6.76 0.67 7.72
C VAL A 144 -7.09 -0.80 8.02
N THR A 145 -7.66 -1.54 7.07
CA THR A 145 -7.98 -2.96 7.26
C THR A 145 -6.76 -3.80 7.72
N PRO A 146 -5.56 -3.64 7.15
CA PRO A 146 -4.37 -4.37 7.60
C PRO A 146 -4.04 -4.07 9.06
N LEU A 147 -4.19 -2.81 9.51
CA LEU A 147 -3.94 -2.42 10.91
C LEU A 147 -4.86 -3.17 11.86
N PHE A 148 -6.14 -3.31 11.49
CA PHE A 148 -7.10 -4.06 12.29
C PHE A 148 -6.74 -5.55 12.34
N CYS A 149 -6.29 -6.14 11.22
CA CYS A 149 -5.87 -7.54 11.18
C CYS A 149 -4.59 -7.79 11.98
N MET A 150 -3.63 -6.87 11.93
CA MET A 150 -2.41 -6.93 12.75
C MET A 150 -2.75 -6.87 14.24
N ALA A 151 -3.66 -5.98 14.64
CA ALA A 151 -4.12 -5.89 16.03
C ALA A 151 -4.81 -7.18 16.50
N LEU A 152 -5.64 -7.79 15.65
CA LEU A 152 -6.28 -9.09 15.95
C LEU A 152 -5.28 -10.25 16.02
N SER A 153 -4.18 -10.17 15.27
CA SER A 153 -3.11 -11.17 15.26
C SER A 153 -2.18 -11.03 16.47
N GLY A 154 -2.41 -10.04 17.35
CA GLY A 154 -1.61 -9.82 18.56
C GLY A 154 -0.34 -9.02 18.34
N VAL A 155 -0.23 -8.23 17.27
CA VAL A 155 0.90 -7.32 17.06
C VAL A 155 0.72 -6.07 17.93
N GLY A 156 1.66 -5.83 18.85
CA GLY A 156 1.61 -4.72 19.81
C GLY A 156 1.24 -5.17 21.23
N ASP A 157 1.12 -4.21 22.14
CA ASP A 157 0.67 -4.46 23.51
C ASP A 157 -0.17 -3.27 24.03
N TRP A 158 -1.48 -3.52 24.19
CA TRP A 158 -2.45 -2.52 24.68
C TRP A 158 -2.05 -1.89 26.01
N SER A 159 -1.26 -2.58 26.83
CA SER A 159 -0.75 -2.07 28.11
C SER A 159 0.23 -0.89 27.95
N LEU A 160 0.89 -0.79 26.80
CA LEU A 160 1.89 0.24 26.49
C LEU A 160 1.29 1.50 25.85
N ILE A 161 0.00 1.51 25.51
CA ILE A 161 -0.66 2.68 24.92
C ILE A 161 -0.55 3.95 25.78
N PRO A 162 -0.74 3.91 27.11
CA PRO A 162 -0.50 5.09 27.96
C PRO A 162 0.95 5.57 27.88
N ARG A 163 1.92 4.66 27.75
CA ARG A 163 3.33 5.02 27.60
C ARG A 163 3.60 5.73 26.27
N VAL A 164 3.00 5.24 25.18
CA VAL A 164 3.03 5.87 23.85
C VAL A 164 2.42 7.27 23.90
N PHE A 165 1.25 7.43 24.51
CA PHE A 165 0.58 8.73 24.64
C PHE A 165 1.42 9.77 25.39
N LEU A 166 2.25 9.33 26.35
CA LEU A 166 3.13 10.19 27.15
C LEU A 166 4.46 10.53 26.48
N LEU A 167 4.80 9.95 25.32
CA LEU A 167 6.07 10.20 24.62
C LEU A 167 6.39 11.70 24.43
N PRO A 168 5.46 12.58 24.01
CA PRO A 168 5.76 14.00 23.80
C PRO A 168 6.21 14.74 25.06
N MET A 169 5.83 14.24 26.23
CA MET A 169 6.16 14.82 27.53
C MET A 169 7.36 14.12 28.18
N ILE A 170 7.44 12.80 28.01
CA ILE A 170 8.47 11.93 28.60
C ILE A 170 9.09 11.13 27.45
N PRO A 171 10.11 11.67 26.77
CA PRO A 171 10.73 10.98 25.65
C PRO A 171 11.37 9.65 26.08
N ALA A 172 11.27 8.63 25.23
CA ALA A 172 11.80 7.29 25.46
C ALA A 172 13.28 7.18 25.06
N SER A 173 13.97 6.13 25.53
CA SER A 173 15.29 5.76 25.01
C SER A 173 15.20 5.12 23.62
N SER A 174 16.32 5.02 22.89
CA SER A 174 16.33 4.41 21.55
C SER A 174 15.84 2.96 21.54
N SER A 175 16.27 2.15 22.51
CA SER A 175 15.81 0.75 22.64
C SER A 175 14.34 0.64 23.03
N GLU A 176 13.88 1.53 23.92
CA GLU A 176 12.47 1.60 24.32
C GLU A 176 11.60 2.00 23.12
N LEU A 177 12.01 3.01 22.33
CA LEU A 177 11.30 3.41 21.11
C LEU A 177 11.15 2.25 20.13
N ILE A 178 12.23 1.50 19.85
CA ILE A 178 12.17 0.31 19.00
C ILE A 178 11.15 -0.70 19.53
N SER A 179 11.14 -0.97 20.85
CA SER A 179 10.17 -1.89 21.46
C SER A 179 8.72 -1.38 21.42
N LEU A 180 8.52 -0.06 21.41
CA LEU A 180 7.21 0.58 21.31
C LEU A 180 6.69 0.66 19.88
N MET A 181 7.54 0.52 18.86
CA MET A 181 7.15 0.67 17.45
C MET A 181 5.97 -0.23 17.04
N PRO A 182 5.93 -1.54 17.37
CA PRO A 182 4.77 -2.37 17.06
C PRO A 182 3.46 -1.83 17.64
N THR A 183 3.48 -1.39 18.90
CA THR A 183 2.33 -0.80 19.59
C THR A 183 1.93 0.54 18.97
N MET A 184 2.90 1.36 18.59
CA MET A 184 2.69 2.66 17.94
C MET A 184 2.03 2.49 16.57
N GLU A 185 2.54 1.58 15.74
CA GLU A 185 2.09 1.39 14.36
C GLU A 185 0.76 0.68 14.23
N VAL A 186 0.41 -0.18 15.20
CA VAL A 186 -0.79 -1.02 15.11
C VAL A 186 -1.89 -0.46 16.01
N GLU A 187 -1.74 -0.60 17.33
CA GLU A 187 -2.82 -0.32 18.28
C GLU A 187 -3.05 1.17 18.50
N TYR A 188 -1.98 1.95 18.72
CA TYR A 188 -2.10 3.40 18.87
C TYR A 188 -2.57 4.04 17.56
N ARG A 189 -2.11 3.54 16.41
CA ARG A 189 -2.60 3.98 15.09
C ARG A 189 -4.07 3.67 14.88
N LEU A 190 -4.57 2.52 15.33
CA LEU A 190 -6.00 2.20 15.29
C LEU A 190 -6.81 3.22 16.12
N ILE A 191 -6.37 3.52 17.35
CA ILE A 191 -6.99 4.54 18.21
C ILE A 191 -6.98 5.91 17.51
N TYR A 192 -5.81 6.29 16.99
CA TYR A 192 -5.63 7.56 16.28
C TYR A 192 -6.62 7.68 15.11
N VAL A 193 -6.67 6.68 14.23
CA VAL A 193 -7.54 6.69 13.04
C VAL A 193 -9.02 6.74 13.43
N VAL A 194 -9.46 5.94 14.42
CA VAL A 194 -10.87 5.94 14.86
C VAL A 194 -11.27 7.29 15.45
N LEU A 195 -10.47 7.82 16.37
CA LEU A 195 -10.78 9.08 17.06
C LEU A 195 -10.72 10.27 16.11
N THR A 196 -9.68 10.36 15.28
CA THR A 196 -9.55 11.44 14.30
C THR A 196 -10.60 11.38 13.19
N SER A 197 -11.02 10.19 12.76
CA SER A 197 -12.15 10.02 11.85
C SER A 197 -13.45 10.55 12.46
N ALA A 198 -13.70 10.24 13.74
CA ALA A 198 -14.85 10.77 14.47
C ALA A 198 -14.78 12.31 14.57
N LEU A 199 -13.62 12.87 14.91
CA LEU A 199 -13.39 14.32 14.95
C LEU A 199 -13.57 14.97 13.57
N ALA A 200 -13.08 14.35 12.49
CA ALA A 200 -13.24 14.84 11.13
C ALA A 200 -14.72 14.93 10.73
N VAL A 201 -15.52 13.92 11.07
CA VAL A 201 -16.97 13.96 10.85
C VAL A 201 -17.63 15.10 11.65
N VAL A 202 -17.21 15.31 12.90
CA VAL A 202 -17.69 16.44 13.71
C VAL A 202 -17.31 17.77 13.07
N ILE A 203 -16.07 17.94 12.61
CA ILE A 203 -15.59 19.14 11.90
C ILE A 203 -16.46 19.41 10.68
N VAL A 204 -16.67 18.42 9.80
CA VAL A 204 -17.53 18.58 8.61
C VAL A 204 -18.94 19.02 8.99
N ARG A 205 -19.54 18.40 10.00
CA ARG A 205 -20.88 18.79 10.49
C ARG A 205 -20.90 20.21 11.02
N MET A 206 -19.87 20.60 11.77
CA MET A 206 -19.75 21.95 12.34
C MET A 206 -19.48 23.00 11.26
N CYS A 207 -18.71 22.68 10.21
CA CYS A 207 -18.53 23.57 9.06
C CYS A 207 -19.86 23.81 8.32
N LEU A 208 -20.66 22.77 8.10
CA LEU A 208 -22.00 22.92 7.50
C LEU A 208 -22.91 23.80 8.37
N LYS A 209 -22.87 23.63 9.70
CA LYS A 209 -23.60 24.48 10.65
C LYS A 209 -23.08 25.91 10.70
N LEU A 210 -21.77 26.09 10.60
CA LEU A 210 -21.13 27.40 10.59
C LEU A 210 -21.64 28.25 9.42
N ILE A 211 -21.72 27.67 8.21
CA ILE A 211 -22.29 28.37 7.03
C ILE A 211 -23.72 28.85 7.33
N LYS A 212 -24.56 27.98 7.89
CA LYS A 212 -25.93 28.33 8.27
C LYS A 212 -25.99 29.44 9.33
N HIS A 213 -25.27 29.27 10.44
CA HIS A 213 -25.33 30.21 11.57
C HIS A 213 -24.69 31.55 11.23
N PHE A 214 -23.66 31.57 10.39
CA PHE A 214 -23.06 32.80 9.88
C PHE A 214 -24.08 33.64 9.08
N MET A 215 -24.96 32.98 8.32
CA MET A 215 -25.96 33.66 7.49
C MET A 215 -27.24 34.07 8.24
N ARG A 216 -27.60 33.38 9.32
CA ARG A 216 -28.94 33.49 9.94
C ARG A 216 -28.96 33.87 11.42
N GLU A 217 -27.89 33.60 12.16
CA GLU A 217 -27.91 33.64 13.63
C GLU A 217 -27.06 34.79 14.18
N ARG A 218 -27.23 35.07 15.47
CA ARG A 218 -26.42 36.08 16.18
C ARG A 218 -24.95 35.67 16.26
N GLN A 219 -24.07 36.67 16.38
CA GLN A 219 -22.61 36.52 16.43
C GLN A 219 -22.12 35.38 17.34
N ASN A 220 -22.73 35.24 18.52
CA ASN A 220 -22.38 34.25 19.53
C ASN A 220 -22.44 32.80 19.01
N VAL A 221 -23.37 32.49 18.11
CA VAL A 221 -23.65 31.12 17.66
C VAL A 221 -22.61 30.64 16.65
N TRP A 222 -22.24 31.48 15.67
CA TRP A 222 -21.24 31.10 14.69
C TRP A 222 -19.82 31.16 15.26
N VAL A 223 -19.54 32.08 16.21
CA VAL A 223 -18.23 32.12 16.92
C VAL A 223 -18.02 30.86 17.76
N ARG A 224 -19.06 30.35 18.44
CA ARG A 224 -19.01 29.05 19.14
C ARG A 224 -18.58 27.94 18.17
N ASP A 225 -19.21 27.88 17.00
CA ASP A 225 -18.94 26.81 16.03
C ASP A 225 -17.48 26.82 15.55
N ILE A 226 -16.90 28.00 15.32
CA ILE A 226 -15.47 28.14 15.01
C ILE A 226 -14.62 27.56 16.14
N PHE A 227 -14.87 27.91 17.40
CA PHE A 227 -14.07 27.40 18.51
C PHE A 227 -14.25 25.90 18.75
N VAL A 228 -15.42 25.33 18.45
CA VAL A 228 -15.60 23.86 18.44
C VAL A 228 -14.76 23.21 17.34
N ILE A 229 -14.74 23.78 16.13
CA ILE A 229 -13.91 23.29 15.02
C ILE A 229 -12.43 23.34 15.43
N LEU A 230 -11.94 24.48 15.95
CA LEU A 230 -10.56 24.63 16.41
C LEU A 230 -10.21 23.66 17.54
N SER A 231 -11.14 23.39 18.46
CA SER A 231 -10.96 22.38 19.52
C SER A 231 -10.78 20.97 18.92
N CYS A 232 -11.60 20.60 17.93
CA CYS A 232 -11.50 19.29 17.27
C CYS A 232 -10.19 19.15 16.48
N VAL A 233 -9.75 20.21 15.79
CA VAL A 233 -8.47 20.23 15.07
C VAL A 233 -7.31 20.08 16.05
N THR A 234 -7.33 20.83 17.15
CA THR A 234 -6.26 20.75 18.17
C THR A 234 -6.24 19.38 18.86
N ALA A 235 -7.41 18.79 19.12
CA ALA A 235 -7.51 17.43 19.65
C ALA A 235 -6.90 16.40 18.70
N ALA A 236 -7.14 16.51 17.38
CA ALA A 236 -6.53 15.64 16.39
C ALA A 236 -4.99 15.79 16.36
N ILE A 237 -4.49 17.03 16.49
CA ILE A 237 -3.04 17.31 16.59
C ILE A 237 -2.43 16.67 17.85
N ILE A 238 -3.09 16.76 19.00
CA ILE A 238 -2.65 16.12 20.26
C ILE A 238 -2.63 14.60 20.14
N LEU A 239 -3.62 14.00 19.48
CA LEU A 239 -3.65 12.56 19.19
C LEU A 239 -2.55 12.14 18.22
N GLY A 240 -2.04 13.04 17.38
CA GLY A 240 -0.91 12.76 16.49
C GLY A 240 0.46 12.97 17.15
N ALA A 241 0.50 13.49 18.38
CA ALA A 241 1.74 13.93 19.02
C ALA A 241 2.78 12.82 19.26
N PRO A 242 2.41 11.57 19.58
CA PRO A 242 3.39 10.49 19.72
C PRO A 242 4.18 10.19 18.44
N TYR A 243 3.69 10.61 17.27
CA TYR A 243 4.38 10.45 16.00
C TYR A 243 5.29 11.63 15.64
N TRP A 244 5.37 12.67 16.48
CA TRP A 244 6.25 13.80 16.22
C TRP A 244 7.72 13.41 16.36
N THR A 245 8.58 14.06 15.58
CA THR A 245 10.00 14.11 15.89
C THR A 245 10.18 14.85 17.21
N MET A 246 10.96 14.27 18.13
CA MET A 246 11.06 14.80 19.50
C MET A 246 12.44 15.39 19.76
N ASP A 247 12.51 16.71 19.89
CA ASP A 247 13.66 17.45 20.39
C ASP A 247 13.40 17.98 21.82
N ILE A 248 14.36 18.74 22.38
CA ILE A 248 14.20 19.32 23.73
C ILE A 248 13.02 20.30 23.85
N THR A 249 12.53 20.85 22.73
CA THR A 249 11.42 21.83 22.70
C THR A 249 10.05 21.17 22.68
N THR A 250 10.00 19.88 22.36
CA THR A 250 8.76 19.14 22.09
C THR A 250 7.77 19.11 23.26
N PRO A 251 8.20 18.90 24.53
CA PRO A 251 7.28 18.97 25.67
C PRO A 251 6.57 20.33 25.80
N PHE A 252 7.27 21.42 25.52
CA PHE A 252 6.70 22.78 25.57
C PHE A 252 5.70 23.01 24.42
N SER A 253 6.01 22.52 23.22
CA SER A 253 5.09 22.54 22.08
C SER A 253 3.81 21.74 22.38
N TYR A 254 3.94 20.57 23.00
CA TYR A 254 2.80 19.76 23.42
C TYR A 254 1.93 20.48 24.46
N ILE A 255 2.54 21.10 25.48
CA ILE A 255 1.82 21.91 26.48
C ILE A 255 1.06 23.05 25.80
N ILE A 256 1.65 23.73 24.81
CA ILE A 256 0.95 24.76 24.02
C ILE A 256 -0.32 24.19 23.37
N CYS A 257 -0.24 23.03 22.72
CA CYS A 257 -1.40 22.39 22.11
C CYS A 257 -2.50 22.07 23.15
N VAL A 258 -2.14 21.54 24.31
CA VAL A 258 -3.09 21.24 25.40
C VAL A 258 -3.75 22.53 25.91
N VAL A 259 -2.98 23.58 26.14
CA VAL A 259 -3.49 24.88 26.61
C VAL A 259 -4.40 25.53 25.57
N LEU A 260 -4.06 25.44 24.27
CA LEU A 260 -4.91 25.90 23.18
C LEU A 260 -6.23 25.13 23.14
N MET A 261 -6.20 23.80 23.28
CA MET A 261 -7.41 22.99 23.33
C MET A 261 -8.33 23.42 24.48
N VAL A 262 -7.78 23.57 25.70
CA VAL A 262 -8.54 24.06 26.86
C VAL A 262 -9.10 25.46 26.61
N SER A 263 -8.31 26.35 25.99
CA SER A 263 -8.71 27.71 25.66
C SER A 263 -9.86 27.75 24.65
N PHE A 264 -9.82 26.93 23.60
CA PHE A 264 -10.89 26.86 22.59
C PHE A 264 -12.17 26.23 23.15
N ILE A 265 -12.06 25.20 23.98
CA ILE A 265 -13.21 24.62 24.68
C ILE A 265 -13.86 25.68 25.57
N PHE A 266 -13.06 26.39 26.37
CA PHE A 266 -13.54 27.47 27.23
C PHE A 266 -14.20 28.60 26.43
N ALA A 267 -13.60 29.02 25.31
CA ALA A 267 -14.15 30.05 24.43
C ALA A 267 -15.49 29.62 23.80
N SER A 268 -15.62 28.35 23.41
CA SER A 268 -16.88 27.78 22.92
C SER A 268 -17.99 27.81 23.98
N PHE A 269 -17.68 27.40 25.21
CA PHE A 269 -18.61 27.49 26.34
C PHE A 269 -19.02 28.94 26.63
N PHE A 270 -18.07 29.86 26.62
CA PHE A 270 -18.34 31.29 26.82
C PHE A 270 -19.28 31.84 25.73
N ALA A 271 -18.99 31.57 24.46
CA ALA A 271 -19.82 31.99 23.33
C ALA A 271 -21.23 31.38 23.39
N HIS A 272 -21.37 30.14 23.88
CA HIS A 272 -22.67 29.47 23.98
C HIS A 272 -23.57 30.01 25.10
N TYR A 273 -23.02 30.20 26.30
CA TYR A 273 -23.82 30.50 27.50
C TYR A 273 -23.88 31.98 27.88
N ILE A 274 -22.85 32.76 27.57
CA ILE A 274 -22.72 34.16 28.01
C ILE A 274 -22.95 35.10 26.82
N GLY A 275 -22.28 34.83 25.70
CA GLY A 275 -22.38 35.64 24.49
C GLY A 275 -21.71 37.02 24.59
N PHE A 276 -21.55 37.70 23.45
CA PHE A 276 -20.94 39.03 23.34
C PHE A 276 -21.92 40.20 23.58
N GLY A 277 -23.17 39.88 23.97
CA GLY A 277 -24.22 40.88 24.15
C GLY A 277 -24.49 41.22 25.63
N GLY A 278 -24.04 42.40 26.05
CA GLY A 278 -24.74 43.37 26.91
C GLY A 278 -25.33 42.98 28.29
N LEU A 279 -25.21 41.75 28.79
CA LEU A 279 -25.65 41.45 30.16
C LEU A 279 -24.57 41.90 31.17
N PRO A 280 -24.93 42.66 32.23
CA PRO A 280 -23.99 42.99 33.29
C PRO A 280 -23.68 41.72 34.07
N LEU A 281 -22.69 40.96 33.60
CA LEU A 281 -22.06 39.93 34.41
C LEU A 281 -21.68 40.58 35.75
N ALA A 282 -22.16 40.00 36.85
CA ALA A 282 -21.73 40.40 38.18
C ALA A 282 -20.20 40.54 38.18
N LYS A 283 -19.67 41.69 38.61
CA LYS A 283 -18.25 42.08 38.53
C LYS A 283 -17.29 40.92 38.83
N ARG A 284 -17.63 40.10 39.84
CA ARG A 284 -16.93 38.89 40.26
C ARG A 284 -16.78 37.82 39.16
N LYS A 285 -17.82 37.51 38.38
CA LYS A 285 -17.78 36.51 37.30
C LYS A 285 -16.91 36.99 36.12
N ARG A 286 -16.98 38.28 35.77
CA ARG A 286 -16.13 38.88 34.72
C ARG A 286 -14.65 38.86 35.10
N THR A 287 -14.33 39.18 36.36
CA THR A 287 -12.95 39.13 36.87
C THR A 287 -12.38 37.71 36.84
N ILE A 288 -13.17 36.69 37.19
CA ILE A 288 -12.72 35.28 37.13
C ILE A 288 -12.41 34.86 35.69
N ILE A 289 -13.28 35.19 34.73
CA ILE A 289 -13.07 34.86 33.31
C ILE A 289 -11.82 35.55 32.75
N LEU A 290 -11.62 36.83 33.06
CA LEU A 290 -10.42 37.58 32.69
C LEU A 290 -9.16 36.99 33.31
N ALA A 291 -9.22 36.59 34.59
CA ALA A 291 -8.09 35.96 35.27
C ALA A 291 -7.72 34.63 34.61
N VAL A 292 -8.70 33.75 34.32
CA VAL A 292 -8.45 32.47 33.63
C VAL A 292 -7.85 32.70 32.24
N ALA A 293 -8.40 33.64 31.46
CA ALA A 293 -7.87 33.94 30.12
C ALA A 293 -6.42 34.49 30.18
N LEU A 294 -6.14 35.41 31.11
CA LEU A 294 -4.79 35.94 31.32
C LEU A 294 -3.81 34.85 31.75
N SER A 295 -4.22 33.92 32.63
CA SER A 295 -3.39 32.78 33.03
C SER A 295 -3.07 31.86 31.85
N LEU A 296 -4.05 31.55 30.98
CA LEU A 296 -3.83 30.72 29.79
C LEU A 296 -2.87 31.41 28.81
N ILE A 297 -3.03 32.72 28.58
CA ILE A 297 -2.13 33.51 27.73
C ILE A 297 -0.71 33.54 28.32
N ALA A 298 -0.59 33.70 29.64
CA ALA A 298 0.71 33.67 30.31
C ALA A 298 1.42 32.33 30.13
N VAL A 299 0.71 31.21 30.28
CA VAL A 299 1.27 29.86 30.04
C VAL A 299 1.74 29.72 28.58
N LEU A 300 0.94 30.16 27.60
CA LEU A 300 1.34 30.15 26.19
C LEU A 300 2.60 30.98 25.93
N ALA A 301 2.65 32.20 26.47
CA ALA A 301 3.78 33.10 26.31
C ALA A 301 5.06 32.56 26.96
N ILE A 302 4.97 31.95 28.15
CA ILE A 302 6.10 31.32 28.84
C ILE A 302 6.65 30.16 28.01
N ASN A 303 5.81 29.24 27.55
CA ASN A 303 6.25 28.10 26.74
C ASN A 303 6.86 28.57 25.41
N ALA A 304 6.25 29.55 24.75
CA ALA A 304 6.79 30.13 23.52
C ALA A 304 8.17 30.79 23.73
N ALA A 305 8.34 31.51 24.86
CA ALA A 305 9.63 32.11 25.22
C ALA A 305 10.70 31.04 25.50
N VAL A 306 10.34 29.94 26.17
CA VAL A 306 11.26 28.81 26.41
C VAL A 306 11.69 28.16 25.10
N ILE A 307 10.75 27.90 24.19
CA ILE A 307 11.04 27.35 22.85
C ILE A 307 12.00 28.28 22.09
N ALA A 308 11.70 29.59 22.09
CA ALA A 308 12.57 30.58 21.46
C ALA A 308 13.98 30.58 22.06
N GLY A 309 14.11 30.46 23.39
CA GLY A 309 15.40 30.34 24.07
C GLY A 309 16.22 29.13 23.62
N TYR A 310 15.62 27.94 23.56
CA TYR A 310 16.31 26.73 23.08
C TYR A 310 16.70 26.81 21.60
N ARG A 311 15.81 27.35 20.75
CA ARG A 311 16.06 27.51 19.31
C ARG A 311 17.15 28.54 19.01
N LEU A 312 17.28 29.59 19.81
CA LEU A 312 18.36 30.57 19.69
C LEU A 312 19.75 29.95 20.01
N ASN A 313 19.79 28.90 20.82
CA ASN A 313 20.98 28.09 21.10
C ASN A 313 22.24 28.91 21.43
N TRP A 314 22.11 29.97 22.24
CA TRP A 314 23.22 30.89 22.55
C TRP A 314 24.39 30.25 23.31
N ASN A 315 24.17 29.13 23.98
CA ASN A 315 25.22 28.36 24.66
C ASN A 315 25.87 27.29 23.76
N ASN A 316 25.50 27.23 22.48
CA ASN A 316 25.99 26.28 21.48
C ASN A 316 25.88 24.80 21.92
N ASN A 317 24.85 24.45 22.69
CA ASN A 317 24.67 23.11 23.24
C ASN A 317 23.79 22.22 22.34
N TRP A 318 24.11 22.19 21.04
CA TRP A 318 23.36 21.43 20.04
C TRP A 318 23.25 19.93 20.37
N ILE A 319 24.28 19.35 21.01
CA ILE A 319 24.30 17.93 21.37
C ILE A 319 23.16 17.58 22.33
N GLU A 320 22.96 18.40 23.37
CA GLU A 320 21.89 18.15 24.36
C GLU A 320 20.52 18.57 23.84
N TYR A 321 20.45 19.57 22.96
CA TYR A 321 19.18 20.16 22.51
C TYR A 321 18.54 19.41 21.34
N GLU A 322 19.36 18.81 20.47
CA GLU A 322 18.90 18.19 19.24
C GLU A 322 19.49 16.79 19.04
N TRP A 323 20.81 16.62 19.12
CA TRP A 323 21.45 15.32 18.81
C TRP A 323 20.91 14.16 19.66
N LYS A 324 21.07 14.23 20.98
CA LYS A 324 20.62 13.18 21.91
C LYS A 324 19.11 12.95 21.89
N PRO A 325 18.26 14.00 21.99
CA PRO A 325 16.83 13.78 22.04
C PRO A 325 16.22 13.35 20.69
N LEU A 326 16.77 13.81 19.56
CA LEU A 326 16.18 13.62 18.23
C LEU A 326 17.05 12.72 17.35
N THR A 327 18.25 13.17 16.97
CA THR A 327 19.05 12.55 15.91
C THR A 327 19.53 11.14 16.27
N GLU A 328 20.08 10.95 17.47
CA GLU A 328 20.56 9.63 17.95
C GLU A 328 19.43 8.59 17.95
N ARG A 329 18.23 9.00 18.39
CA ARG A 329 17.05 8.14 18.42
C ARG A 329 16.53 7.84 17.02
N GLN A 330 16.54 8.85 16.15
CA GLN A 330 16.14 8.70 14.75
C GLN A 330 17.08 7.74 14.02
N ILE A 331 18.40 7.84 14.23
CA ILE A 331 19.39 6.91 13.67
C ILE A 331 19.07 5.47 14.12
N ALA A 332 18.90 5.25 15.43
CA ALA A 332 18.64 3.91 15.96
C ALA A 332 17.36 3.27 15.41
N VAL A 333 16.24 4.02 15.40
CA VAL A 333 14.95 3.54 14.89
C VAL A 333 14.99 3.36 13.37
N THR A 334 15.66 4.26 12.63
CA THR A 334 15.81 4.16 11.17
C THR A 334 16.64 2.95 10.76
N ARG A 335 17.77 2.69 11.46
CA ARG A 335 18.58 1.49 11.23
C ARG A 335 17.81 0.20 11.55
N TRP A 336 17.00 0.22 12.61
CA TRP A 336 16.10 -0.88 12.93
C TRP A 336 15.05 -1.09 11.84
N ALA A 337 14.36 -0.02 11.42
CA ALA A 337 13.33 -0.07 10.38
C ALA A 337 13.89 -0.65 9.07
N ALA A 338 15.05 -0.16 8.63
CA ALA A 338 15.71 -0.66 7.42
C ALA A 338 16.32 -2.06 7.58
N GLY A 339 16.47 -2.60 8.80
CA GLY A 339 17.00 -3.95 9.01
C GLY A 339 18.53 -4.05 8.85
N ILE A 340 19.22 -2.92 9.02
CA ILE A 340 20.66 -2.78 8.78
C ILE A 340 21.49 -2.81 10.07
N GLN A 341 20.89 -3.18 11.19
CA GLN A 341 21.56 -3.23 12.50
C GLN A 341 22.74 -4.20 12.54
N HIS A 342 22.69 -5.25 11.72
CA HIS A 342 23.70 -6.30 11.66
C HIS A 342 24.80 -6.04 10.62
N ILE A 343 24.71 -4.95 9.84
CA ILE A 343 25.75 -4.59 8.88
C ILE A 343 27.04 -4.27 9.65
N GLN A 344 28.11 -4.98 9.30
CA GLN A 344 29.44 -4.78 9.86
C GLN A 344 30.31 -4.02 8.87
N ARG A 345 31.13 -3.09 9.38
CA ARG A 345 32.12 -2.37 8.58
C ARG A 345 33.48 -2.96 8.88
N LEU A 346 34.06 -3.61 7.89
CA LEU A 346 35.37 -4.24 7.97
C LEU A 346 36.28 -3.64 6.88
N PRO A 347 37.58 -3.48 7.15
CA PRO A 347 38.52 -3.09 6.10
C PRO A 347 38.59 -4.19 5.03
N LEU A 348 38.88 -3.82 3.78
CA LEU A 348 39.02 -4.79 2.68
C LEU A 348 40.07 -5.88 2.98
N SER A 349 41.09 -5.56 3.78
CA SER A 349 42.11 -6.52 4.22
C SER A 349 41.59 -7.61 5.17
N ALA A 350 40.41 -7.43 5.76
CA ALA A 350 39.75 -8.42 6.61
C ALA A 350 38.84 -9.38 5.83
N LEU A 351 38.62 -9.13 4.54
CA LEU A 351 37.91 -10.09 3.68
C LEU A 351 38.76 -11.36 3.52
N PRO A 352 38.12 -12.54 3.48
CA PRO A 352 38.84 -13.81 3.34
C PRO A 352 39.64 -13.85 2.03
N GLN A 353 40.83 -14.44 2.09
CA GLN A 353 41.65 -14.69 0.91
C GLN A 353 41.21 -16.02 0.27
N GLY A 354 40.74 -15.95 -0.97
CA GLY A 354 40.40 -17.12 -1.77
C GLY A 354 41.62 -17.80 -2.40
N ASN A 355 41.47 -19.06 -2.77
CA ASN A 355 42.46 -19.76 -3.59
C ASN A 355 42.51 -19.15 -5.00
N ILE A 356 43.65 -18.54 -5.36
CA ILE A 356 43.86 -17.83 -6.65
C ILE A 356 43.48 -18.70 -7.85
N THR A 357 43.85 -19.99 -7.84
CA THR A 357 43.58 -20.88 -8.97
C THR A 357 42.08 -21.13 -9.13
N GLU A 358 41.37 -21.33 -8.02
CA GLU A 358 39.92 -21.52 -8.01
C GLU A 358 39.20 -20.23 -8.44
N THR A 359 39.63 -19.07 -7.93
CA THR A 359 39.11 -17.77 -8.35
C THR A 359 39.26 -17.59 -9.86
N LEU A 360 40.44 -17.81 -10.44
CA LEU A 360 40.66 -17.64 -11.89
C LEU A 360 39.81 -18.56 -12.76
N MET A 361 39.44 -19.75 -12.26
CA MET A 361 38.53 -20.67 -12.96
C MET A 361 37.05 -20.24 -12.89
N LEU A 362 36.69 -19.41 -11.91
CA LEU A 362 35.32 -18.95 -11.66
C LEU A 362 35.07 -17.50 -12.09
N VAL A 363 36.12 -16.75 -12.44
CA VAL A 363 35.98 -15.35 -12.88
C VAL A 363 35.11 -15.29 -14.13
N ARG A 364 33.98 -14.57 -14.02
CA ARG A 364 33.09 -14.26 -15.14
C ARG A 364 33.83 -13.48 -16.22
N GLN A 365 33.67 -13.88 -17.48
CA GLN A 365 34.23 -13.15 -18.64
C GLN A 365 33.15 -12.46 -19.48
N TRP A 366 31.88 -12.81 -19.29
CA TRP A 366 30.74 -12.27 -20.02
C TRP A 366 29.85 -11.47 -19.09
N ASP A 367 29.63 -10.20 -19.36
CA ASP A 367 28.63 -9.39 -18.66
C ASP A 367 27.20 -9.64 -19.21
N ALA A 368 26.20 -9.08 -18.54
CA ALA A 368 24.79 -9.23 -18.91
C ALA A 368 24.52 -8.81 -20.37
N HIS A 369 25.02 -7.64 -20.79
CA HIS A 369 24.76 -7.11 -22.12
C HIS A 369 25.44 -7.94 -23.23
N ALA A 370 26.68 -8.36 -23.00
CA ALA A 370 27.42 -9.25 -23.89
C ALA A 370 26.75 -10.63 -23.98
N ALA A 371 26.28 -11.16 -22.85
CA ALA A 371 25.53 -12.40 -22.80
C ALA A 371 24.22 -12.29 -23.58
N TYR A 372 23.41 -11.24 -23.33
CA TYR A 372 22.18 -10.97 -24.05
C TYR A 372 22.40 -10.87 -25.57
N THR A 373 23.39 -10.08 -25.99
CA THR A 373 23.74 -9.88 -27.41
C THR A 373 24.20 -11.16 -28.08
N LYS A 374 24.87 -12.05 -27.33
CA LYS A 374 25.24 -13.37 -27.84
C LYS A 374 24.00 -14.25 -27.98
N MET A 375 23.20 -14.35 -26.93
CA MET A 375 22.02 -15.22 -26.87
C MET A 375 20.97 -14.85 -27.93
N ILE A 376 20.80 -13.56 -28.26
CA ILE A 376 19.83 -13.12 -29.28
C ILE A 376 20.10 -13.76 -30.65
N ASN A 377 21.36 -14.02 -30.99
CA ASN A 377 21.75 -14.64 -32.27
C ASN A 377 21.31 -16.11 -32.38
N ARG A 378 20.87 -16.71 -31.27
CA ARG A 378 20.37 -18.09 -31.20
C ARG A 378 18.84 -18.16 -31.29
N ILE A 379 18.16 -17.02 -31.32
CA ILE A 379 16.74 -16.94 -31.66
C ILE A 379 16.59 -17.24 -33.15
N GLY A 380 15.89 -18.33 -33.46
CA GLY A 380 15.71 -18.81 -34.83
C GLY A 380 14.38 -18.41 -35.48
N SER A 381 13.58 -17.59 -34.81
CA SER A 381 12.22 -17.21 -35.22
C SER A 381 12.03 -15.69 -35.16
N ASN A 382 11.11 -15.19 -35.99
CA ASN A 382 10.79 -13.76 -36.09
C ASN A 382 9.70 -13.30 -35.11
N TRP A 383 9.19 -14.21 -34.27
CA TRP A 383 8.11 -13.96 -33.33
C TRP A 383 8.52 -14.18 -31.87
N MET A 384 9.79 -14.48 -31.61
CA MET A 384 10.37 -14.58 -30.27
C MET A 384 11.40 -13.47 -30.06
N THR A 385 11.52 -13.03 -28.82
CA THR A 385 12.63 -12.22 -28.32
C THR A 385 13.07 -12.78 -26.96
N LEU A 386 14.14 -12.26 -26.37
CA LEU A 386 14.51 -12.58 -24.98
C LEU A 386 13.74 -11.67 -24.02
N ALA A 387 13.43 -12.18 -22.84
CA ALA A 387 12.88 -11.37 -21.75
C ALA A 387 13.99 -10.50 -21.14
N ASP A 388 14.86 -11.12 -20.34
CA ASP A 388 16.11 -10.55 -19.85
C ASP A 388 17.19 -11.65 -19.82
N SER A 389 18.43 -11.28 -19.50
CA SER A 389 19.54 -12.20 -19.25
C SER A 389 19.93 -12.19 -17.78
N ASP A 390 19.59 -13.26 -17.07
CA ASP A 390 19.80 -13.35 -15.63
C ASP A 390 20.98 -14.24 -15.27
N ILE A 391 21.66 -13.90 -14.17
CA ILE A 391 22.82 -14.63 -13.69
C ILE A 391 22.46 -15.70 -12.66
N ILE A 392 22.28 -16.94 -13.09
CA ILE A 392 21.83 -18.03 -12.22
C ILE A 392 23.00 -18.83 -11.66
N TYR A 393 22.85 -19.36 -10.44
CA TYR A 393 23.79 -20.29 -9.84
C TYR A 393 23.11 -21.64 -9.61
N VAL A 394 23.42 -22.63 -10.44
CA VAL A 394 22.75 -23.94 -10.45
C VAL A 394 23.81 -25.03 -10.50
N ASN A 395 23.63 -26.09 -9.71
CA ASN A 395 24.54 -27.25 -9.67
C ASN A 395 26.02 -26.88 -9.44
N GLY A 396 26.28 -25.84 -8.63
CA GLY A 396 27.63 -25.41 -8.27
C GLY A 396 28.33 -24.53 -9.32
N LYS A 397 27.64 -24.11 -10.39
CA LYS A 397 28.21 -23.29 -11.47
C LYS A 397 27.32 -22.11 -11.81
N GLU A 398 27.94 -21.01 -12.22
CA GLU A 398 27.29 -19.77 -12.63
C GLU A 398 27.03 -19.74 -14.15
N TYR A 399 25.81 -19.36 -14.56
CA TYR A 399 25.39 -19.26 -15.96
C TYR A 399 24.59 -17.99 -16.22
N TRP A 400 24.66 -17.48 -17.45
CA TRP A 400 23.67 -16.53 -17.94
C TRP A 400 22.54 -17.30 -18.62
N ALA A 401 21.30 -17.09 -18.18
CA ALA A 401 20.12 -17.69 -18.75
C ALA A 401 19.14 -16.61 -19.23
N ALA A 402 18.67 -16.74 -20.46
CA ALA A 402 17.67 -15.85 -21.04
C ALA A 402 16.49 -16.66 -21.58
N PRO A 403 15.34 -16.66 -20.88
CA PRO A 403 14.10 -17.23 -21.41
C PRO A 403 13.58 -16.40 -22.58
N THR A 404 12.94 -17.07 -23.54
CA THR A 404 12.28 -16.38 -24.65
C THR A 404 10.89 -15.86 -24.24
N THR A 405 10.56 -14.66 -24.69
CA THR A 405 9.23 -14.05 -24.63
C THR A 405 8.71 -13.76 -26.04
N ILE A 406 7.45 -13.35 -26.15
CA ILE A 406 6.76 -13.21 -27.44
C ILE A 406 7.02 -11.83 -28.03
N LEU A 407 7.54 -11.81 -29.26
CA LEU A 407 7.54 -10.64 -30.11
C LEU A 407 6.39 -10.78 -31.13
N TYR A 408 5.25 -10.16 -30.85
CA TYR A 408 4.07 -10.31 -31.70
C TYR A 408 4.31 -9.74 -33.12
N PRO A 409 4.21 -10.56 -34.18
CA PRO A 409 4.36 -10.07 -35.56
C PRO A 409 3.22 -9.15 -36.00
N SER A 410 2.08 -9.23 -35.32
CA SER A 410 0.90 -8.41 -35.52
C SER A 410 0.20 -8.19 -34.19
N THR A 411 -0.40 -7.00 -34.02
CA THR A 411 -1.14 -6.60 -32.80
C THR A 411 -2.64 -6.87 -32.91
N ASP A 412 -3.07 -7.63 -33.92
CA ASP A 412 -4.47 -8.07 -34.01
C ASP A 412 -4.82 -9.03 -32.87
N TRP A 413 -6.11 -9.03 -32.51
CA TRP A 413 -6.61 -9.79 -31.38
C TRP A 413 -6.36 -11.31 -31.51
N ILE A 414 -6.42 -11.86 -32.72
CA ILE A 414 -6.22 -13.30 -32.94
C ILE A 414 -4.75 -13.65 -32.71
N SER A 415 -3.82 -12.86 -33.25
CA SER A 415 -2.38 -13.05 -33.01
C SER A 415 -2.03 -12.98 -31.53
N LEU A 416 -2.55 -11.99 -30.82
CA LEU A 416 -2.27 -11.76 -29.40
C LEU A 416 -2.81 -12.86 -28.49
N HIS A 417 -3.99 -13.41 -28.80
CA HIS A 417 -4.74 -14.23 -27.86
C HIS A 417 -4.91 -15.70 -28.25
N LEU A 418 -4.72 -16.08 -29.53
CA LEU A 418 -5.02 -17.43 -30.04
C LEU A 418 -3.85 -18.13 -30.72
N ILE A 419 -2.95 -17.38 -31.38
CA ILE A 419 -1.84 -17.96 -32.15
C ILE A 419 -0.58 -18.03 -31.29
N TYR A 420 -0.07 -16.88 -30.86
CA TYR A 420 1.18 -16.81 -30.10
C TYR A 420 0.87 -17.01 -28.61
N THR A 421 0.63 -18.27 -28.23
CA THR A 421 0.25 -18.66 -26.87
C THR A 421 1.42 -19.01 -25.97
N HIS A 422 2.60 -19.35 -26.51
CA HIS A 422 3.77 -19.74 -25.73
C HIS A 422 5.06 -19.50 -26.52
N THR A 423 6.19 -19.62 -25.84
CA THR A 423 7.52 -19.76 -26.45
C THR A 423 8.15 -21.10 -26.05
N SER A 424 9.26 -21.48 -26.67
CA SER A 424 9.81 -22.86 -26.55
C SER A 424 11.30 -22.91 -26.26
N ARG A 425 11.92 -21.79 -25.87
CA ARG A 425 13.38 -21.72 -25.68
C ARG A 425 13.84 -21.01 -24.42
N ILE A 426 14.87 -21.56 -23.79
CA ILE A 426 15.68 -20.92 -22.76
C ILE A 426 17.13 -21.00 -23.24
N ILE A 427 17.75 -19.86 -23.49
CA ILE A 427 19.12 -19.82 -24.01
C ILE A 427 20.05 -19.67 -22.82
N VAL A 428 21.01 -20.58 -22.68
CA VAL A 428 21.97 -20.55 -21.57
C VAL A 428 23.39 -20.52 -22.11
N ILE A 429 24.21 -19.65 -21.53
CA ILE A 429 25.65 -19.62 -21.76
C ILE A 429 26.41 -19.74 -20.44
N ASP A 430 27.57 -20.35 -20.53
CA ASP A 430 28.54 -20.38 -19.45
C ASP A 430 29.07 -18.98 -19.14
N SER A 431 29.02 -18.54 -17.89
CA SER A 431 29.46 -17.19 -17.50
C SER A 431 30.98 -16.96 -17.67
N HIS A 432 31.78 -18.03 -17.59
CA HIS A 432 33.25 -17.98 -17.70
C HIS A 432 33.72 -18.09 -19.16
N SER A 433 33.24 -19.08 -19.91
CA SER A 433 33.69 -19.35 -21.29
C SER A 433 32.80 -18.69 -22.36
N GLY A 434 31.53 -18.42 -22.04
CA GLY A 434 30.52 -17.97 -22.98
C GLY A 434 30.01 -19.06 -23.92
N GLU A 435 30.39 -20.33 -23.73
CA GLU A 435 29.88 -21.42 -24.56
C GLU A 435 28.38 -21.64 -24.33
N TYR A 436 27.65 -21.99 -25.39
CA TYR A 436 26.24 -22.36 -25.27
C TYR A 436 26.12 -23.72 -24.60
N ILE A 437 25.25 -23.80 -23.61
CA ILE A 437 24.97 -25.05 -22.89
C ILE A 437 23.50 -25.38 -23.04
N ASN A 438 23.20 -26.67 -23.22
CA ASN A 438 21.82 -27.13 -23.29
C ASN A 438 21.12 -26.99 -21.93
N VAL A 439 19.87 -26.52 -21.97
CA VAL A 439 18.98 -26.37 -20.80
C VAL A 439 18.89 -27.65 -19.97
N THR A 440 18.83 -28.81 -20.63
CA THR A 440 18.76 -30.13 -19.98
C THR A 440 20.02 -30.44 -19.16
N GLY A 441 21.18 -29.96 -19.58
CA GLY A 441 22.44 -30.14 -18.85
C GLY A 441 22.58 -29.18 -17.67
N VAL A 442 22.05 -27.96 -17.79
CA VAL A 442 22.12 -26.94 -16.73
C VAL A 442 21.13 -27.22 -15.62
N PHE A 443 19.85 -27.39 -15.98
CA PHE A 443 18.75 -27.54 -15.03
C PHE A 443 18.40 -29.00 -14.71
N GLY A 444 19.01 -29.98 -15.37
CA GLY A 444 18.73 -31.41 -15.15
C GLY A 444 17.40 -31.91 -15.73
N VAL A 445 16.62 -31.03 -16.37
CA VAL A 445 15.32 -31.36 -16.95
C VAL A 445 15.43 -32.31 -18.17
N LYS A 446 14.40 -33.13 -18.38
CA LYS A 446 14.38 -34.13 -19.47
C LYS A 446 14.28 -33.52 -20.87
N LYS A 447 13.64 -32.36 -20.98
CA LYS A 447 13.40 -31.64 -22.25
C LYS A 447 13.33 -30.14 -21.96
N GLU A 448 13.54 -29.34 -22.99
CA GLU A 448 13.30 -27.90 -22.92
C GLU A 448 11.79 -27.63 -22.70
N PRO A 449 11.41 -26.83 -21.69
CA PRO A 449 10.01 -26.58 -21.37
C PRO A 449 9.37 -25.59 -22.34
N LYS A 450 8.04 -25.64 -22.44
CA LYS A 450 7.27 -24.60 -23.14
C LYS A 450 6.87 -23.52 -22.17
N ILE A 451 7.24 -22.28 -22.46
CA ILE A 451 7.00 -21.15 -21.58
C ILE A 451 5.62 -20.57 -21.91
N TYR A 452 4.64 -20.93 -21.09
CA TYR A 452 3.32 -20.30 -21.07
C TYR A 452 3.25 -19.17 -20.04
N TYR A 453 4.14 -19.19 -19.05
CA TYR A 453 4.21 -18.22 -17.97
C TYR A 453 5.65 -17.72 -17.83
N GLY A 454 5.84 -16.40 -17.86
CA GLY A 454 7.16 -15.79 -17.84
C GLY A 454 7.07 -14.28 -17.94
N GLU A 455 8.22 -13.61 -18.05
CA GLU A 455 8.27 -12.15 -18.13
C GLU A 455 7.80 -11.62 -19.49
N GLY A 456 7.00 -10.56 -19.46
CA GLY A 456 6.44 -9.92 -20.66
C GLY A 456 5.19 -10.60 -21.22
N PHE A 457 4.65 -11.62 -20.53
CA PHE A 457 3.42 -12.31 -20.91
C PHE A 457 2.16 -11.61 -20.36
N GLY A 458 1.97 -10.33 -20.72
CA GLY A 458 0.88 -9.51 -20.15
C GLY A 458 -0.53 -9.83 -20.67
N ASN A 459 -0.66 -10.47 -21.84
CA ASN A 459 -1.97 -10.72 -22.45
C ASN A 459 -2.55 -12.08 -22.04
N PRO A 460 -3.85 -12.18 -21.69
CA PRO A 460 -4.50 -13.47 -21.53
C PRO A 460 -4.52 -14.20 -22.87
N VAL A 461 -4.45 -15.53 -22.88
CA VAL A 461 -4.59 -16.33 -24.11
C VAL A 461 -5.66 -17.38 -23.94
N TYR A 462 -6.27 -17.76 -25.07
CA TYR A 462 -7.27 -18.81 -25.11
C TYR A 462 -6.71 -20.00 -25.85
N VAL A 463 -6.65 -21.12 -25.15
CA VAL A 463 -5.99 -22.35 -25.61
C VAL A 463 -7.04 -23.34 -26.08
N ARG A 464 -6.63 -24.29 -26.93
CA ARG A 464 -7.50 -25.39 -27.42
C ARG A 464 -8.82 -24.90 -28.06
N VAL A 465 -8.76 -23.77 -28.77
CA VAL A 465 -9.91 -23.19 -29.47
C VAL A 465 -10.08 -23.82 -30.86
N LYS A 466 -11.25 -24.39 -31.14
CA LYS A 466 -11.56 -24.99 -32.44
C LYS A 466 -11.38 -24.02 -33.59
N GLY A 467 -10.68 -24.47 -34.65
CA GLY A 467 -10.44 -23.71 -35.87
C GLY A 467 -9.18 -22.83 -35.84
N PHE A 468 -8.46 -22.79 -34.73
CA PHE A 468 -7.19 -22.08 -34.58
C PHE A 468 -6.08 -23.05 -34.19
N ASN A 469 -4.90 -22.87 -34.78
CA ASN A 469 -3.70 -23.61 -34.40
C ASN A 469 -2.79 -22.67 -33.60
N GLU A 470 -2.43 -23.12 -32.41
CA GLU A 470 -1.39 -22.47 -31.61
C GLU A 470 -0.03 -22.56 -32.33
N VAL A 471 0.86 -21.63 -32.01
CA VAL A 471 2.20 -21.59 -32.58
C VAL A 471 2.94 -22.92 -32.40
N GLU A 472 3.79 -23.26 -33.36
CA GLU A 472 4.47 -24.57 -33.45
C GLU A 472 3.53 -25.79 -33.58
N ASN A 473 2.22 -25.59 -33.81
CA ASN A 473 1.19 -26.63 -33.82
C ASN A 473 1.15 -27.44 -32.52
N VAL A 474 1.45 -26.81 -31.39
CA VAL A 474 1.36 -27.43 -30.08
C VAL A 474 0.33 -26.69 -29.24
N SER A 475 -0.68 -27.43 -28.80
CA SER A 475 -1.62 -26.93 -27.81
C SER A 475 -1.18 -27.16 -26.38
N TYR A 476 -1.61 -26.27 -25.50
CA TYR A 476 -1.41 -26.37 -24.06
C TYR A 476 -1.99 -27.68 -23.49
N THR A 477 -1.19 -28.40 -22.72
CA THR A 477 -1.57 -29.70 -22.14
C THR A 477 -1.95 -29.63 -20.66
N GLY A 478 -1.70 -28.50 -20.00
CA GLY A 478 -2.02 -28.31 -18.58
C GLY A 478 -3.48 -27.93 -18.34
N GLU A 479 -3.81 -27.80 -17.05
CA GLU A 479 -5.10 -27.26 -16.61
C GLU A 479 -5.16 -25.75 -16.89
N PRO A 480 -6.28 -25.24 -17.44
CA PRO A 480 -6.45 -23.81 -17.70
C PRO A 480 -6.61 -23.03 -16.39
N ASP A 481 -6.36 -21.72 -16.45
CA ASP A 481 -6.57 -20.84 -15.29
C ASP A 481 -8.06 -20.59 -15.03
N TYR A 482 -8.85 -20.48 -16.10
CA TYR A 482 -10.30 -20.34 -16.03
C TYR A 482 -10.99 -20.88 -17.29
N VAL A 483 -12.27 -21.23 -17.18
CA VAL A 483 -13.10 -21.68 -18.31
C VAL A 483 -14.31 -20.77 -18.47
N LEU A 484 -14.30 -19.92 -19.49
CA LEU A 484 -15.38 -19.00 -19.82
C LEU A 484 -16.53 -19.76 -20.50
N SER A 485 -17.74 -19.68 -19.94
CA SER A 485 -18.93 -20.31 -20.51
C SER A 485 -20.19 -19.46 -20.34
N GLY A 486 -21.22 -19.71 -21.16
CA GLY A 486 -22.52 -19.06 -21.04
C GLY A 486 -22.46 -17.52 -21.01
N TRP A 487 -23.03 -16.91 -19.97
CA TRP A 487 -23.09 -15.46 -19.82
C TRP A 487 -21.73 -14.83 -19.51
N GLU A 488 -20.83 -15.56 -18.83
CA GLU A 488 -19.49 -15.09 -18.47
C GLU A 488 -18.66 -14.84 -19.73
N ARG A 489 -18.71 -15.79 -20.66
CA ARG A 489 -18.14 -15.68 -22.00
C ARG A 489 -18.68 -14.46 -22.74
N ILE A 490 -20.00 -14.28 -22.77
CA ILE A 490 -20.65 -13.16 -23.46
C ILE A 490 -20.14 -11.83 -22.92
N ILE A 491 -20.18 -11.62 -21.59
CA ILE A 491 -19.74 -10.36 -20.97
C ILE A 491 -18.24 -10.14 -21.19
N TRP A 492 -17.41 -11.17 -21.00
CA TRP A 492 -15.96 -11.08 -21.18
C TRP A 492 -15.58 -10.62 -22.58
N PHE A 493 -16.10 -11.28 -23.62
CA PHE A 493 -15.75 -10.94 -25.00
C PHE A 493 -16.41 -9.63 -25.49
N LEU A 494 -17.58 -9.25 -24.95
CA LEU A 494 -18.16 -7.92 -25.20
C LEU A 494 -17.26 -6.79 -24.72
N LEU A 495 -16.66 -6.93 -23.53
CA LEU A 495 -15.72 -5.95 -23.00
C LEU A 495 -14.45 -5.81 -23.86
N HIS A 496 -14.01 -6.92 -24.46
CA HIS A 496 -12.85 -6.96 -25.35
C HIS A 496 -13.19 -6.65 -26.82
N GLY A 497 -14.42 -6.21 -27.11
CA GLY A 497 -14.87 -5.84 -28.45
C GLY A 497 -15.04 -7.02 -29.42
N GLN A 498 -15.04 -8.26 -28.94
CA GLN A 498 -15.12 -9.48 -29.75
C GLN A 498 -16.55 -10.02 -29.85
N LEU A 499 -17.37 -9.37 -30.66
CA LEU A 499 -18.79 -9.75 -30.85
C LEU A 499 -18.96 -11.19 -31.37
N GLY A 500 -18.05 -11.66 -32.23
CA GLY A 500 -18.06 -13.03 -32.74
C GLY A 500 -17.89 -14.07 -31.62
N PHE A 501 -16.91 -13.88 -30.75
CA PHE A 501 -16.71 -14.75 -29.59
C PHE A 501 -17.81 -14.63 -28.53
N ALA A 502 -18.47 -13.48 -28.43
CA ALA A 502 -19.61 -13.31 -27.53
C ALA A 502 -20.85 -14.08 -28.02
N PHE A 503 -21.25 -13.89 -29.29
CA PHE A 503 -22.56 -14.35 -29.80
C PHE A 503 -22.50 -15.54 -30.77
N SER A 504 -21.35 -15.86 -31.33
CA SER A 504 -21.16 -16.96 -32.28
C SER A 504 -19.79 -17.62 -32.06
N PRO A 505 -19.54 -18.15 -30.85
CA PRO A 505 -18.23 -18.66 -30.49
C PRO A 505 -17.90 -19.93 -31.29
N PRO A 506 -16.61 -20.23 -31.51
CA PRO A 506 -16.19 -21.49 -32.15
C PRO A 506 -16.54 -22.74 -31.30
N GLN A 507 -16.77 -22.56 -30.00
CA GLN A 507 -17.16 -23.61 -29.05
C GLN A 507 -17.84 -23.02 -27.81
N GLU A 508 -18.58 -23.84 -27.06
CA GLU A 508 -19.36 -23.36 -25.90
C GLU A 508 -18.53 -22.98 -24.67
N SER A 509 -17.39 -23.62 -24.44
CA SER A 509 -16.49 -23.30 -23.34
C SER A 509 -15.14 -22.89 -23.88
N ILE A 510 -14.63 -21.74 -23.45
CA ILE A 510 -13.33 -21.23 -23.88
C ILE A 510 -12.39 -21.22 -22.68
N GLU A 511 -11.31 -21.96 -22.82
CA GLU A 511 -10.30 -22.11 -21.78
C GLU A 511 -9.29 -20.96 -21.89
N MET A 512 -8.97 -20.37 -20.75
CA MET A 512 -8.17 -19.15 -20.67
C MET A 512 -6.97 -19.36 -19.75
N LEU A 513 -5.82 -18.84 -20.18
CA LEU A 513 -4.66 -18.60 -19.33
C LEU A 513 -4.55 -17.08 -19.12
N CYS A 514 -4.50 -16.62 -17.88
CA CYS A 514 -4.46 -15.20 -17.56
C CYS A 514 -3.40 -14.89 -16.49
N LYS A 515 -3.10 -13.59 -16.29
CA LYS A 515 -2.04 -13.11 -15.38
C LYS A 515 -0.70 -13.80 -15.61
N ARG A 516 -0.34 -14.01 -16.88
CA ARG A 516 0.74 -14.93 -17.26
C ARG A 516 2.13 -14.36 -17.01
N ASP A 517 2.22 -13.04 -16.91
CA ASP A 517 3.38 -12.34 -16.40
C ASP A 517 3.61 -12.72 -14.93
N VAL A 518 4.80 -13.26 -14.63
CA VAL A 518 5.11 -13.84 -13.32
C VAL A 518 5.12 -12.81 -12.19
N LEU A 519 5.54 -11.57 -12.49
CA LEU A 519 5.56 -10.49 -11.52
C LEU A 519 4.13 -10.04 -11.20
N GLU A 520 3.29 -9.86 -12.22
CA GLU A 520 1.87 -9.54 -12.03
C GLU A 520 1.14 -10.65 -11.26
N ARG A 521 1.39 -11.92 -11.62
CA ARG A 521 0.78 -13.10 -10.99
C ARG A 521 1.06 -13.17 -9.50
N VAL A 522 2.31 -12.94 -9.09
CA VAL A 522 2.69 -12.98 -7.67
C VAL A 522 2.18 -11.74 -6.94
N ASN A 523 2.30 -10.54 -7.53
CA ASN A 523 1.83 -9.30 -6.91
C ASN A 523 0.31 -9.34 -6.59
N GLU A 524 -0.48 -10.03 -7.40
CA GLU A 524 -1.92 -10.22 -7.21
C GLU A 524 -2.30 -11.10 -6.01
N ILE A 525 -1.36 -11.77 -5.33
CA ILE A 525 -1.63 -12.49 -4.06
C ILE A 525 -0.98 -11.83 -2.85
N LEU A 526 -0.25 -10.73 -3.05
CA LEU A 526 0.39 -10.00 -1.96
C LEU A 526 -0.58 -9.04 -1.26
N ILE A 527 -0.47 -8.95 0.07
CA ILE A 527 -1.17 -7.97 0.90
C ILE A 527 -0.31 -6.72 1.14
N TYR A 528 -0.93 -5.69 1.72
CA TYR A 528 -0.31 -4.38 1.89
C TYR A 528 1.04 -4.44 2.63
N GLY A 529 2.05 -3.75 2.08
CA GLY A 529 3.41 -3.69 2.61
C GLY A 529 4.35 -4.77 2.05
N LEU A 530 3.86 -5.73 1.26
CA LEU A 530 4.71 -6.66 0.51
C LEU A 530 4.89 -6.18 -0.93
N LYS A 531 6.11 -6.34 -1.46
CA LYS A 531 6.47 -6.01 -2.84
C LYS A 531 7.25 -7.15 -3.49
N VAL A 532 7.07 -7.30 -4.79
CA VAL A 532 7.91 -8.18 -5.62
C VAL A 532 9.20 -7.44 -6.00
N ASP A 533 10.32 -8.15 -5.99
CA ASP A 533 11.53 -7.69 -6.67
C ASP A 533 11.30 -7.77 -8.19
N PRO A 534 11.65 -6.73 -8.96
CA PRO A 534 11.47 -6.75 -10.41
C PRO A 534 12.43 -7.70 -11.13
N ASP A 535 13.51 -8.17 -10.49
CA ASP A 535 14.46 -9.14 -11.06
C ASP A 535 14.01 -10.57 -10.73
N ALA A 536 13.17 -11.16 -11.59
CA ALA A 536 12.81 -12.57 -11.51
C ALA A 536 13.84 -13.41 -12.27
N TYR A 537 14.14 -14.62 -11.79
CA TYR A 537 15.12 -15.47 -12.47
C TYR A 537 14.75 -16.95 -12.42
N LEU A 538 15.37 -17.74 -13.30
CA LEU A 538 15.07 -19.16 -13.42
C LEU A 538 15.78 -20.00 -12.35
N VAL A 539 15.04 -20.94 -11.75
CA VAL A 539 15.53 -21.98 -10.84
C VAL A 539 14.94 -23.33 -11.22
N SER A 540 15.56 -24.43 -10.78
CA SER A 540 15.06 -25.78 -11.08
C SER A 540 15.31 -26.78 -9.97
N ASP A 541 14.35 -27.69 -9.79
CA ASP A 541 14.44 -28.86 -8.91
C ASP A 541 14.99 -30.12 -9.61
N GLY A 542 15.38 -30.01 -10.88
CA GLY A 542 15.81 -31.14 -11.71
C GLY A 542 14.68 -31.78 -12.54
N GLU A 543 13.41 -31.53 -12.19
CA GLU A 543 12.27 -32.04 -12.94
C GLU A 543 11.59 -30.93 -13.76
N ARG A 544 11.46 -29.74 -13.17
CA ARG A 544 10.80 -28.57 -13.75
C ARG A 544 11.62 -27.30 -13.57
N ILE A 545 11.27 -26.29 -14.36
CA ILE A 545 11.88 -24.95 -14.28
C ILE A 545 10.82 -23.97 -13.77
N TYR A 546 11.25 -23.09 -12.88
CA TYR A 546 10.41 -22.10 -12.23
C TYR A 546 11.04 -20.73 -12.38
N TYR A 547 10.22 -19.68 -12.45
CA TYR A 547 10.66 -18.34 -12.07
C TYR A 547 10.63 -18.22 -10.54
N ALA A 548 11.74 -17.82 -9.95
CA ALA A 548 11.84 -17.39 -8.57
C ALA A 548 11.55 -15.89 -8.49
N VAL A 549 10.36 -15.54 -7.99
CA VAL A 549 9.98 -14.15 -7.72
C VAL A 549 10.23 -13.86 -6.25
N GLN A 550 11.12 -12.93 -5.97
CA GLN A 550 11.46 -12.57 -4.59
C GLN A 550 10.47 -11.56 -4.04
N VAL A 551 10.10 -11.72 -2.77
CA VAL A 551 9.14 -10.86 -2.08
C VAL A 551 9.80 -10.28 -0.84
N TYR A 552 9.75 -8.96 -0.73
CA TYR A 552 10.26 -8.22 0.41
C TYR A 552 9.19 -7.33 1.03
N VAL A 553 9.37 -7.00 2.31
CA VAL A 553 8.55 -6.02 3.01
C VAL A 553 9.09 -4.64 2.68
N ASP A 554 8.18 -3.76 2.27
CA ASP A 554 8.38 -2.33 2.14
C ASP A 554 7.15 -1.63 2.73
N TYR A 555 7.16 -1.49 4.06
CA TYR A 555 6.05 -0.95 4.81
C TYR A 555 6.37 0.46 5.35
N PRO A 556 5.61 1.50 4.98
CA PRO A 556 5.85 2.85 5.48
C PRO A 556 5.41 2.98 6.95
N LEU A 557 6.37 3.17 7.85
CA LEU A 557 6.13 3.43 9.26
C LEU A 557 5.54 4.82 9.47
N HIS A 558 4.54 4.93 10.34
CA HIS A 558 3.92 6.17 10.76
C HIS A 558 4.59 6.73 12.01
N SER A 559 5.89 7.05 11.93
CA SER A 559 6.65 7.56 13.07
C SER A 559 7.65 8.64 12.64
N GLY A 560 7.69 9.76 13.35
CA GLY A 560 8.71 10.80 13.15
C GLY A 560 10.12 10.34 13.49
N PHE A 561 10.27 9.22 14.21
CA PHE A 561 11.58 8.65 14.53
C PHE A 561 12.15 7.75 13.43
N ALA A 562 11.32 7.32 12.47
CA ALA A 562 11.76 6.50 11.35
C ALA A 562 11.86 7.34 10.08
N ALA A 563 13.06 7.47 9.52
CA ALA A 563 13.27 8.10 8.21
C ALA A 563 13.32 7.07 7.07
N SER A 564 13.11 5.80 7.38
CA SER A 564 13.07 4.70 6.42
C SER A 564 11.80 3.87 6.63
N HIS A 565 11.40 3.17 5.57
CA HIS A 565 10.36 2.16 5.64
C HIS A 565 10.86 0.94 6.43
N TYR A 566 9.93 0.08 6.85
CA TYR A 566 10.27 -1.23 7.38
C TYR A 566 10.65 -2.16 6.22
N LEU A 567 11.94 -2.43 6.09
CA LEU A 567 12.52 -3.19 4.98
C LEU A 567 13.02 -4.56 5.43
N ARG A 568 12.44 -5.66 4.92
CA ARG A 568 12.86 -7.03 5.26
C ARG A 568 12.73 -7.98 4.07
N TYR A 569 13.67 -8.92 3.94
CA TYR A 569 13.46 -10.03 3.01
C TYR A 569 12.44 -11.00 3.62
N PHE A 570 11.33 -11.24 2.92
CA PHE A 570 10.21 -12.02 3.43
C PHE A 570 10.14 -13.43 2.85
N ALA A 571 10.05 -13.56 1.53
CA ALA A 571 9.72 -14.83 0.89
C ALA A 571 10.26 -14.93 -0.55
N VAL A 572 10.23 -16.14 -1.10
CA VAL A 572 10.40 -16.42 -2.53
C VAL A 572 9.19 -17.21 -3.01
N VAL A 573 8.62 -16.80 -4.14
CA VAL A 573 7.47 -17.43 -4.75
C VAL A 573 7.88 -18.00 -6.10
N LEU A 574 7.74 -19.31 -6.25
CA LEU A 574 8.04 -20.02 -7.48
C LEU A 574 6.81 -20.04 -8.38
N VAL A 575 7.00 -19.73 -9.66
CA VAL A 575 5.98 -19.89 -10.70
C VAL A 575 6.48 -20.85 -11.77
N ASP A 576 5.77 -21.95 -11.99
CA ASP A 576 6.11 -22.95 -13.00
C ASP A 576 5.91 -22.37 -14.42
N VAL A 577 6.95 -22.46 -15.26
CA VAL A 577 6.94 -21.86 -16.60
C VAL A 577 5.95 -22.52 -17.55
N GLU A 578 5.63 -23.80 -17.35
CA GLU A 578 4.74 -24.56 -18.22
C GLU A 578 3.29 -24.42 -17.78
N ASN A 579 2.99 -24.58 -16.49
CA ASN A 579 1.59 -24.69 -16.02
C ASN A 579 1.11 -23.54 -15.11
N GLY A 580 1.99 -22.62 -14.70
CA GLY A 580 1.65 -21.44 -13.90
C GLY A 580 1.29 -21.75 -12.44
N GLU A 581 1.62 -22.94 -11.94
CA GLU A 581 1.50 -23.34 -10.54
C GLU A 581 2.41 -22.49 -9.65
N ILE A 582 1.93 -22.11 -8.47
CA ILE A 582 2.57 -21.16 -7.56
C ILE A 582 2.92 -21.87 -6.25
N LYS A 583 4.18 -21.75 -5.81
CA LYS A 583 4.65 -22.28 -4.53
C LYS A 583 5.43 -21.22 -3.75
N GLY A 584 4.97 -20.87 -2.56
CA GLY A 584 5.63 -19.87 -1.70
C GLY A 584 6.52 -20.52 -0.64
N TYR A 585 7.70 -19.91 -0.42
CA TYR A 585 8.60 -20.23 0.68
C TYR A 585 8.99 -18.99 1.49
N VAL A 586 8.83 -19.04 2.80
CA VAL A 586 9.18 -17.95 3.73
C VAL A 586 10.67 -18.02 4.08
N ILE A 587 11.37 -16.90 3.92
CA ILE A 587 12.80 -16.73 4.25
C ILE A 587 13.00 -15.95 5.54
N GLY A 588 12.18 -14.92 5.77
CA GLY A 588 12.29 -14.04 6.94
C GLY A 588 12.12 -14.77 8.26
N GLY A 589 13.07 -14.56 9.18
CA GLY A 589 12.97 -15.02 10.56
C GLY A 589 11.89 -14.28 11.36
N SER A 590 11.57 -14.78 12.56
CA SER A 590 10.65 -14.08 13.47
C SER A 590 11.30 -12.83 14.05
N ASP A 591 10.54 -11.73 14.07
CA ASP A 591 10.99 -10.41 14.54
C ASP A 591 10.06 -9.78 15.59
N GLY A 592 8.97 -10.46 15.96
CA GLY A 592 7.95 -9.97 16.88
C GLY A 592 7.07 -8.85 16.30
N PHE A 593 7.14 -8.58 15.00
CA PHE A 593 6.43 -7.47 14.34
C PHE A 593 5.80 -7.90 13.00
N LEU A 594 6.18 -7.27 11.88
CA LEU A 594 5.52 -7.46 10.59
C LEU A 594 5.86 -8.78 9.93
N LEU A 595 7.08 -9.32 10.09
CA LEU A 595 7.40 -10.62 9.49
C LEU A 595 6.54 -11.71 10.10
N ASP A 596 6.32 -11.69 11.42
CA ASP A 596 5.46 -12.67 12.09
C ASP A 596 3.99 -12.56 11.65
N PHE A 597 3.48 -11.34 11.48
CA PHE A 597 2.15 -11.13 10.91
C PHE A 597 2.02 -11.73 9.50
N TYR A 598 2.97 -11.45 8.59
CA TYR A 598 2.90 -11.98 7.23
C TYR A 598 3.07 -13.50 7.21
N ARG A 599 3.89 -14.07 8.09
CA ARG A 599 4.06 -15.53 8.22
C ARG A 599 2.78 -16.22 8.65
N GLU A 600 2.06 -15.66 9.62
CA GLU A 600 0.76 -16.18 10.04
C GLU A 600 -0.27 -16.03 8.91
N TYR A 601 -0.26 -14.90 8.20
CA TYR A 601 -1.16 -14.66 7.08
C TYR A 601 -0.96 -15.64 5.93
N TYR A 602 0.30 -16.00 5.64
CA TYR A 602 0.68 -16.99 4.62
C TYR A 602 1.15 -18.31 5.25
N LYS A 603 0.42 -18.82 6.25
CA LYS A 603 0.78 -20.05 6.98
C LYS A 603 0.98 -21.30 6.11
N ASP A 604 0.38 -21.33 4.93
CA ASP A 604 0.50 -22.44 3.97
C ASP A 604 1.83 -22.40 3.21
N TRP A 605 2.53 -21.25 3.22
CA TRP A 605 3.88 -21.14 2.66
C TRP A 605 4.89 -21.78 3.61
N LYS A 606 5.69 -22.70 3.07
CA LYS A 606 6.66 -23.45 3.87
C LYS A 606 7.86 -22.57 4.22
N PRO A 607 8.52 -22.77 5.37
CA PRO A 607 9.79 -22.11 5.62
C PRO A 607 10.87 -22.62 4.63
N ILE A 608 11.82 -21.76 4.27
CA ILE A 608 12.94 -22.10 3.39
C ILE A 608 13.88 -23.16 3.99
N THR A 609 13.76 -23.40 5.29
CA THR A 609 14.46 -24.47 6.02
C THR A 609 13.78 -25.83 5.90
N ASP A 610 12.60 -25.92 5.27
CA ASP A 610 11.92 -27.19 5.01
C ASP A 610 12.74 -28.05 4.02
N PRO A 611 12.87 -29.37 4.24
CA PRO A 611 13.60 -30.25 3.34
C PRO A 611 13.13 -30.21 1.88
N SER A 612 11.86 -29.88 1.62
CA SER A 612 11.35 -29.74 0.25
C SER A 612 11.97 -28.58 -0.53
N ALA A 613 12.70 -27.68 0.14
CA ALA A 613 13.36 -26.52 -0.44
C ALA A 613 14.90 -26.64 -0.48
N ASP A 614 15.48 -27.80 -0.12
CA ASP A 614 16.94 -27.99 -0.05
C ASP A 614 17.64 -27.71 -1.40
N TRP A 615 16.99 -28.06 -2.51
CA TRP A 615 17.47 -27.81 -3.87
C TRP A 615 17.43 -26.32 -4.26
N LEU A 616 16.52 -25.55 -3.65
CA LEU A 616 16.28 -24.14 -3.97
C LEU A 616 17.28 -23.22 -3.27
N ARG A 617 17.59 -23.50 -1.99
CA ARG A 617 18.50 -22.67 -1.17
C ARG A 617 19.81 -22.25 -1.86
N PRO A 618 20.58 -23.14 -2.51
CA PRO A 618 21.83 -22.73 -3.16
C PRO A 618 21.61 -21.83 -4.38
N GLN A 619 20.39 -21.77 -4.94
CA GLN A 619 20.07 -20.97 -6.13
C GLN A 619 19.53 -19.58 -5.78
N LEU A 620 19.32 -19.27 -4.50
CA LEU A 620 18.71 -18.01 -4.07
C LEU A 620 19.69 -16.83 -4.13
N ARG A 621 19.12 -15.67 -4.47
CA ARG A 621 19.76 -14.35 -4.44
C ARG A 621 19.21 -13.50 -3.30
N TYR A 622 19.91 -12.42 -2.97
CA TYR A 622 19.34 -11.36 -2.12
C TYR A 622 18.60 -10.34 -3.00
N PRO A 623 17.39 -9.87 -2.65
CA PRO A 623 16.61 -9.02 -3.55
C PRO A 623 17.32 -7.69 -3.83
N GLU A 624 17.47 -7.36 -5.11
CA GLU A 624 18.20 -6.18 -5.54
C GLU A 624 17.47 -4.88 -5.16
N ALA A 625 16.13 -4.85 -5.31
CA ALA A 625 15.32 -3.68 -4.94
C ALA A 625 15.29 -3.47 -3.43
N LEU A 626 15.39 -4.55 -2.64
CA LEU A 626 15.54 -4.44 -1.18
C LEU A 626 16.89 -3.85 -0.80
N LEU A 627 17.98 -4.30 -1.45
CA LEU A 627 19.32 -3.78 -1.19
C LEU A 627 19.43 -2.31 -1.61
N GLY A 628 18.87 -1.98 -2.77
CA GLY A 628 18.69 -0.65 -3.31
C GLY A 628 19.18 -0.55 -4.77
N LYS A 629 18.34 0.02 -5.64
CA LYS A 629 18.63 0.35 -7.04
C LYS A 629 18.61 1.87 -7.25
N HIS A 630 19.18 2.36 -8.35
CA HIS A 630 19.17 3.78 -8.68
C HIS A 630 17.77 4.43 -8.59
N ASP A 631 16.75 3.76 -9.11
CA ASP A 631 15.36 4.26 -9.12
C ASP A 631 14.52 3.79 -7.93
N SER A 632 15.08 2.96 -7.04
CA SER A 632 14.37 2.36 -5.91
C SER A 632 15.28 2.29 -4.68
N PRO A 633 15.20 3.28 -3.76
CA PRO A 633 16.07 3.29 -2.59
C PRO A 633 15.78 2.10 -1.67
N GLY A 634 16.85 1.46 -1.19
CA GLY A 634 16.77 0.27 -0.36
C GLY A 634 17.58 0.40 0.94
N GLN A 635 18.01 -0.74 1.47
CA GLN A 635 18.73 -0.83 2.74
C GLN A 635 20.08 -0.09 2.72
N LEU A 636 20.84 -0.17 1.62
CA LEU A 636 22.15 0.48 1.52
C LEU A 636 22.02 2.01 1.41
N ASP A 637 21.00 2.51 0.72
CA ASP A 637 20.72 3.96 0.66
C ASP A 637 20.46 4.55 2.05
N VAL A 638 19.86 3.75 2.94
CA VAL A 638 19.68 4.12 4.34
C VAL A 638 21.01 4.05 5.10
N ASP A 639 21.80 2.99 4.93
CA ASP A 639 23.09 2.87 5.62
C ASP A 639 24.07 3.98 5.20
N PHE A 640 24.07 4.42 3.94
CA PHE A 640 24.91 5.52 3.46
C PHE A 640 24.79 6.81 4.28
N VAL A 641 23.61 7.06 4.86
CA VAL A 641 23.38 8.21 5.74
C VAL A 641 23.40 7.84 7.21
N TYR A 642 22.64 6.82 7.60
CA TYR A 642 22.37 6.48 8.99
C TYR A 642 23.39 5.52 9.59
N HIS A 643 24.56 5.39 8.98
CA HIS A 643 25.71 4.78 9.62
C HIS A 643 26.49 5.71 10.53
N VAL A 644 26.43 7.01 10.28
CA VAL A 644 27.18 8.03 11.03
C VAL A 644 26.50 8.22 12.38
N ASP A 645 27.19 7.81 13.45
CA ASP A 645 26.75 7.93 14.83
C ASP A 645 27.59 8.93 15.65
N ASP A 646 28.58 9.58 15.03
CA ASP A 646 29.33 10.68 15.65
C ASP A 646 28.60 12.02 15.44
N PRO A 647 28.30 12.77 16.53
CA PRO A 647 27.58 14.05 16.43
C PRO A 647 28.32 15.12 15.61
N PHE A 648 29.66 15.13 15.65
CA PHE A 648 30.44 16.15 14.97
C PHE A 648 30.49 15.85 13.48
N ALA A 649 30.77 14.60 13.08
CA ALA A 649 30.74 14.16 11.70
C ALA A 649 29.38 14.41 11.05
N TRP A 650 28.29 14.10 11.77
CA TRP A 650 26.94 14.39 11.31
C TRP A 650 26.70 15.89 11.09
N ARG A 651 27.09 16.72 12.06
CA ARG A 651 26.89 18.18 11.98
C ARG A 651 27.75 18.83 10.90
N SER A 652 28.95 18.32 10.64
CA SER A 652 29.83 18.82 9.57
C SER A 652 29.46 18.31 8.19
N GLY A 653 28.56 17.34 8.05
CA GLY A 653 28.25 16.76 6.75
C GLY A 653 29.38 15.87 6.23
N SER A 654 30.22 15.30 7.11
CA SER A 654 31.36 14.46 6.73
C SER A 654 31.09 12.99 7.00
N GLU A 655 31.85 12.12 6.34
CA GLU A 655 31.79 10.64 6.48
C GLU A 655 30.52 9.99 5.93
N PHE A 656 29.55 10.76 5.44
CA PHE A 656 28.44 10.23 4.66
C PHE A 656 28.92 9.58 3.36
N TYR A 657 28.25 8.51 2.97
CA TYR A 657 28.49 7.86 1.69
C TYR A 657 27.45 8.34 0.67
N GLU A 658 27.85 8.34 -0.60
CA GLU A 658 26.95 8.60 -1.71
C GLU A 658 27.01 7.41 -2.65
N ARG A 659 25.84 7.02 -3.15
CA ARG A 659 25.76 6.03 -4.22
C ARG A 659 26.41 6.60 -5.49
N PRO A 660 27.40 5.94 -6.09
CA PRO A 660 27.89 6.34 -7.40
C PRO A 660 26.76 6.26 -8.44
N PRO A 661 26.69 7.19 -9.40
CA PRO A 661 25.67 7.14 -10.44
C PRO A 661 25.81 5.85 -11.25
N GLN A 662 24.68 5.20 -11.55
CA GLN A 662 24.58 3.94 -12.33
C GLN A 662 25.08 2.67 -11.62
N THR A 663 25.18 2.62 -10.29
CA THR A 663 25.45 1.34 -9.59
C THR A 663 24.22 0.45 -9.55
N GLU A 664 24.41 -0.77 -10.02
CA GLU A 664 23.47 -1.89 -9.89
C GLU A 664 23.98 -2.88 -8.85
N VAL A 665 23.12 -3.81 -8.43
CA VAL A 665 23.56 -4.93 -7.61
C VAL A 665 24.23 -5.94 -8.53
N HIS A 666 25.43 -6.38 -8.17
CA HIS A 666 26.15 -7.40 -8.92
C HIS A 666 26.24 -8.66 -8.08
N TYR A 667 25.71 -9.77 -8.61
CA TYR A 667 25.98 -11.07 -8.02
C TYR A 667 27.34 -11.57 -8.51
N ILE A 668 28.18 -12.07 -7.61
CA ILE A 668 29.49 -12.63 -7.91
C ILE A 668 29.72 -13.93 -7.14
N LEU A 669 30.66 -14.75 -7.60
CA LEU A 669 31.19 -15.86 -6.84
C LEU A 669 32.36 -15.40 -5.98
N LEU A 670 32.20 -15.53 -4.66
CA LEU A 670 33.25 -15.28 -3.67
C LEU A 670 33.83 -16.62 -3.21
N VAL A 671 35.15 -16.77 -3.31
CA VAL A 671 35.87 -17.95 -2.80
C VAL A 671 36.43 -17.63 -1.41
N ASP A 672 35.93 -18.32 -0.39
CA ASP A 672 36.38 -18.24 1.01
C ASP A 672 37.08 -19.56 1.37
N GLY A 673 38.42 -19.57 1.31
CA GLY A 673 39.20 -20.81 1.40
C GLY A 673 38.96 -21.73 0.21
N ASN A 674 38.21 -22.83 0.43
CA ASN A 674 37.77 -23.80 -0.59
C ASN A 674 36.24 -23.79 -0.77
N GLU A 675 35.52 -22.86 -0.14
CA GLU A 675 34.08 -22.72 -0.30
C GLU A 675 33.76 -21.61 -1.30
N THR A 676 32.91 -21.90 -2.28
CA THR A 676 32.37 -20.90 -3.20
C THR A 676 31.00 -20.43 -2.69
N ARG A 677 30.83 -19.11 -2.55
CA ARG A 677 29.56 -18.48 -2.14
C ARG A 677 29.07 -17.56 -3.25
N PHE A 678 27.78 -17.62 -3.55
CA PHE A 678 27.13 -16.67 -4.45
C PHE A 678 26.64 -15.46 -3.66
N VAL A 679 27.23 -14.29 -3.90
CA VAL A 679 27.03 -13.09 -3.07
C VAL A 679 26.64 -11.89 -3.93
N GLY A 680 25.70 -11.08 -3.44
CA GLY A 680 25.39 -9.77 -4.01
C GLY A 680 26.33 -8.70 -3.46
N ILE A 681 26.85 -7.86 -4.33
CA ILE A 681 27.69 -6.70 -4.00
C ILE A 681 27.11 -5.43 -4.65
N GLN A 682 27.37 -4.27 -4.05
CA GLN A 682 27.05 -2.96 -4.62
C GLN A 682 28.21 -2.00 -4.34
#